data_AF-A0AAD7ZSW5-F1
#
_entry.id   AF-A0AAD7ZSW5-F1
#
_cell.length_a   1.000
_cell.length_b   1.000
_cell.length_c   1.000
_cell.angle_alpha   90.00
_cell.angle_beta   90.00
_cell.angle_gamma   90.00
#
_symmetry.space_group_name_H-M   'P 1'
#
loop_
_entity.id
_entity.type
_entity.pdbx_description
1 polymer ?
#
loop_
_entity_poly.entity_id
_entity_poly.type
_entity_poly.pdbx_seq_one_letter_code
_entity_poly.pdbx_strand_id
1 'polypeptide(L)'
;VDRLIVNVEVELWEVNMIKGILSQLQIANNHDLHNVEQPIASLKKTVYRVKESLVTGNCNTLYDLSQQSNLDMSLWPRVANDNNVIIMKTQNLTHCKGHSHLFHMQYSGFERFNEHMHHGGFVSNVVVSRQLTDGQTKNYTIKDAHTLQTVILSPELYNRQHAMVISLLNVTLTARRINSIPTVLQPRDVGNLVYLQSIYEKSPNQDNLNSFSRGSSSGTRTSSSSKSSSSSTSEEDDRINLHIRSETDKRHLIAKRGALLERRQRSISSSSSIHSQSNDRLPHSIQEEKNSYLPMPLVLGKNNDPIKAVIDLSRQIGLDLRNPNLFPDKQILTKFIIMVRVLRNMKKTQILAIANELHQKSTNDPVELDTWKTYRDAVGQIGTPDSAISIVNFMTLGYIDQSEAANLFSVLPVAVQTPSLQYIYDLFNLVRDPLVKKQTKVNETVVLAFSNIYRFVQSRLKRNYIPSYFIKYFVRELYNAYRKKDGRNIQVYAQVLGNTGDIRIMNYLEPYLSGQRDITTFQRVHMFKTLEKVIEVNPHQLTRLFLKYLMDRNEHPDVRVQNVILLMKSDPSVTVLKTMAQITQQEPINQVVSVLQTAIRTASQLKGPRHYQLAYKARSAVDELSTRNMDASYSKNFLVDHLSDNFNFDYQQSIEQIGSQDSLAPKSLVHELISHIGGGKTDFQTGYMVNSVNELLNNVKAQFKNYTQQPNCTYSGMDEVLKDVEGNIEFKHLGAQRFWPFDSSKIRNISTEIQQFIKDHKEGKDFRHMKFWTSETSTYGFPTVMGLPGVYMQHSPSLLRANGNLQVTTSPDVTEDKAVIPGTINVNLKTEVL
;
A
#
# COMPACT_ATOMS: atom_id res chain seq x y z
N VAL A 1 28.53 15.89 -21.43
CA VAL A 1 27.76 17.11 -21.69
C VAL A 1 27.23 17.60 -20.36
N ASP A 2 27.78 18.69 -19.86
CA ASP A 2 27.48 19.14 -18.50
C ASP A 2 26.24 20.04 -18.46
N ARG A 3 25.97 20.76 -19.56
CA ARG A 3 24.87 21.72 -19.69
C ARG A 3 24.35 21.77 -21.13
N LEU A 4 23.03 21.81 -21.28
CA LEU A 4 22.32 21.96 -22.55
C LEU A 4 21.51 23.27 -22.52
N ILE A 5 21.64 24.07 -23.57
CA ILE A 5 20.94 25.34 -23.74
C ILE A 5 20.09 25.25 -25.00
N VAL A 6 18.81 25.59 -24.89
CA VAL A 6 17.82 25.56 -25.98
C VAL A 6 17.08 26.89 -26.07
N ASN A 7 16.36 27.15 -27.17
CA ASN A 7 15.44 28.28 -27.24
C ASN A 7 14.24 28.03 -26.30
N VAL A 8 13.72 29.07 -25.65
CA VAL A 8 12.52 29.03 -24.79
C VAL A 8 11.31 28.41 -25.48
N GLU A 9 11.17 28.59 -26.80
CA GLU A 9 10.05 28.07 -27.62
C GLU A 9 10.02 26.54 -27.74
N VAL A 10 11.15 25.87 -27.51
CA VAL A 10 11.26 24.41 -27.64
C VAL A 10 10.42 23.74 -26.55
N GLU A 11 9.53 22.84 -26.93
CA GLU A 11 8.65 22.14 -26.00
C GLU A 11 9.40 21.06 -25.20
N LEU A 12 8.86 20.65 -24.05
CA LEU A 12 9.52 19.69 -23.16
C LEU A 12 9.87 18.35 -23.84
N TRP A 13 8.96 17.82 -24.66
CA TRP A 13 9.17 16.55 -25.36
C TRP A 13 10.30 16.67 -26.40
N GLU A 14 10.41 17.82 -27.09
CA GLU A 14 11.49 18.11 -28.03
C GLU A 14 12.83 18.20 -27.30
N VAL A 15 12.87 18.89 -26.16
CA VAL A 15 14.06 18.95 -25.30
C VAL A 15 14.54 17.55 -24.94
N ASN A 16 13.64 16.67 -24.51
CA ASN A 16 14.00 15.31 -24.13
C ASN A 16 14.48 14.46 -25.32
N MET A 17 13.90 14.64 -26.51
CA MET A 17 14.41 14.02 -27.74
C MET A 17 15.82 14.50 -28.09
N ILE A 18 16.09 15.80 -27.98
CA ILE A 18 17.44 16.37 -28.17
C ILE A 18 18.42 15.74 -27.17
N LYS A 19 18.03 15.61 -25.90
CA LYS A 19 18.84 14.93 -24.88
C LYS A 19 19.10 13.46 -25.23
N GLY A 20 18.13 12.75 -25.80
CA GLY A 20 18.28 11.38 -26.29
C GLY A 20 19.31 11.25 -27.40
N ILE A 21 19.30 12.17 -28.37
CA ILE A 21 20.29 12.25 -29.45
C ILE A 21 21.68 12.57 -28.91
N LEU A 22 21.81 13.60 -28.05
CA LEU A 22 23.10 13.99 -27.48
C LEU A 22 23.70 12.93 -26.54
N SER A 23 22.85 12.11 -25.92
CA SER A 23 23.31 10.97 -25.11
C SER A 23 24.08 9.94 -25.93
N GLN A 24 23.82 9.83 -27.24
CA GLN A 24 24.58 8.95 -28.13
C GLN A 24 26.01 9.43 -28.35
N LEU A 25 26.24 10.74 -28.18
CA LEU A 25 27.51 11.38 -28.48
C LEU A 25 28.39 11.59 -27.24
N GLN A 26 27.86 11.29 -26.05
CA GLN A 26 28.60 11.47 -24.81
C GLN A 26 29.54 10.28 -24.56
N ILE A 27 30.83 10.54 -24.34
CA ILE A 27 31.82 9.55 -23.90
C ILE A 27 32.40 10.07 -22.58
N ALA A 28 32.24 9.28 -21.51
CA ALA A 28 32.79 9.61 -20.21
C ALA A 28 34.23 9.08 -20.07
N ASN A 29 35.17 9.98 -19.79
CA ASN A 29 36.56 9.63 -19.53
C ASN A 29 36.73 9.21 -18.06
N ASN A 30 37.54 8.20 -17.79
CA ASN A 30 37.90 7.86 -16.42
C ASN A 30 38.94 8.88 -15.89
N HIS A 31 38.68 9.49 -14.73
CA HIS A 31 39.65 10.35 -14.07
C HIS A 31 40.94 9.60 -13.69
N ASP A 32 40.88 8.28 -13.48
CA ASP A 32 42.06 7.44 -13.16
C ASP A 32 42.93 7.10 -14.39
N LEU A 33 42.43 7.30 -15.62
CA LEU A 33 43.19 7.06 -16.85
C LEU A 33 44.05 8.27 -17.26
N HIS A 34 43.99 9.39 -16.54
CA HIS A 34 44.82 10.57 -16.82
C HIS A 34 46.33 10.32 -16.66
N ASN A 35 46.73 9.24 -15.98
CA ASN A 35 48.15 8.90 -15.76
C ASN A 35 48.76 7.97 -16.81
N VAL A 36 48.05 7.64 -17.89
CA VAL A 36 48.57 6.76 -18.95
C VAL A 36 48.56 7.51 -20.29
N GLU A 37 49.63 8.24 -20.57
CA GLU A 37 49.97 8.72 -21.92
C GLU A 37 50.45 7.56 -22.80
N GLN A 38 49.63 6.53 -23.00
CA GLN A 38 49.92 5.50 -24.00
C GLN A 38 48.94 5.62 -25.19
N PRO A 39 49.45 5.55 -26.43
CA PRO A 39 48.59 5.46 -27.60
C PRO A 39 47.72 4.19 -27.50
N ILE A 40 46.41 4.34 -27.69
CA ILE A 40 45.41 3.26 -27.58
C ILE A 40 45.74 2.06 -28.50
N ALA A 41 46.60 2.26 -29.49
CA ALA A 41 47.19 1.19 -30.31
C ALA A 41 47.90 0.08 -29.50
N SER A 42 48.26 0.29 -28.22
CA SER A 42 48.81 -0.74 -27.33
C SER A 42 47.79 -1.45 -26.42
N LEU A 43 46.54 -0.97 -26.34
CA LEU A 43 45.52 -1.51 -25.42
C LEU A 43 44.69 -2.58 -26.13
N LYS A 44 45.10 -3.85 -25.99
CA LYS A 44 44.40 -5.00 -26.57
C LYS A 44 42.95 -5.14 -26.12
N LYS A 45 42.57 -4.60 -24.94
CA LYS A 45 41.19 -4.45 -24.45
C LYS A 45 41.19 -3.64 -23.14
N THR A 46 40.35 -2.61 -23.01
CA THR A 46 40.23 -1.83 -21.76
C THR A 46 38.80 -1.83 -21.27
N VAL A 47 38.58 -2.22 -20.00
CA VAL A 47 37.25 -2.22 -19.39
C VAL A 47 37.27 -1.35 -18.14
N TYR A 48 36.33 -0.41 -18.02
CA TYR A 48 36.19 0.43 -16.83
C TYR A 48 34.73 0.77 -16.54
N ARG A 49 34.46 1.24 -15.31
CA ARG A 49 33.13 1.72 -14.89
C ARG A 49 33.20 3.19 -14.54
N VAL A 50 32.23 3.96 -15.02
CA VAL A 50 32.12 5.39 -14.73
C VAL A 50 30.67 5.77 -14.49
N LYS A 51 30.44 6.72 -13.60
CA LYS A 51 29.10 7.26 -13.37
C LYS A 51 28.80 8.32 -14.43
N GLU A 52 27.75 8.12 -15.20
CA GLU A 52 27.44 8.90 -16.40
C GLU A 52 25.99 9.38 -16.39
N SER A 53 25.79 10.65 -16.79
CA SER A 53 24.47 11.26 -16.93
C SER A 53 24.02 11.20 -18.40
N LEU A 54 23.05 10.34 -18.69
CA LEU A 54 22.38 10.22 -19.99
C LEU A 54 20.89 10.53 -19.85
N VAL A 55 20.15 10.54 -20.97
CA VAL A 55 18.67 10.69 -20.97
C VAL A 55 17.99 9.64 -20.10
N THR A 56 18.58 8.45 -19.97
CA THR A 56 18.10 7.34 -19.15
C THR A 56 18.39 7.51 -17.65
N GLY A 57 19.09 8.57 -17.24
CA GLY A 57 19.40 8.90 -15.85
C GLY A 57 20.90 8.95 -15.55
N ASN A 58 21.23 8.96 -14.25
CA ASN A 58 22.61 9.08 -13.76
C ASN A 58 23.10 7.74 -13.21
N CYS A 59 23.71 6.93 -14.08
CA CYS A 59 24.05 5.54 -13.81
C CYS A 59 25.53 5.20 -13.88
N ASN A 60 25.90 4.13 -13.17
CA ASN A 60 27.17 3.44 -13.43
C ASN A 60 27.08 2.74 -14.79
N THR A 61 27.97 3.13 -15.70
CA THR A 61 28.08 2.60 -17.06
C THR A 61 29.37 1.81 -17.17
N LEU A 62 29.28 0.59 -17.69
CA LEU A 62 30.44 -0.23 -18.03
C LEU A 62 30.88 0.12 -19.46
N TYR A 63 32.15 0.47 -19.61
CA TYR A 63 32.81 0.73 -20.89
C TYR A 63 33.72 -0.44 -21.23
N ASP A 64 33.67 -0.92 -22.47
CA ASP A 64 34.58 -1.89 -23.06
C ASP A 64 35.13 -1.31 -24.38
N LEU A 65 36.43 -1.07 -24.42
CA LEU A 65 37.13 -0.50 -25.57
C LEU A 65 37.97 -1.60 -26.22
N SER A 66 37.75 -1.78 -27.52
CA SER A 66 38.45 -2.78 -28.33
C SER A 66 38.75 -2.23 -29.73
N GLN A 67 39.81 -2.73 -30.36
CA GLN A 67 40.08 -2.42 -31.76
C GLN A 67 39.07 -3.14 -32.66
N GLN A 68 38.71 -2.53 -33.79
CA GLN A 68 37.79 -3.14 -34.75
C GLN A 68 38.38 -4.46 -35.28
N SER A 69 37.61 -5.55 -35.16
CA SER A 69 38.04 -6.87 -35.66
C SER A 69 37.79 -7.03 -37.18
N ASN A 70 38.49 -7.96 -37.82
CA ASN A 70 38.28 -8.28 -39.24
C ASN A 70 36.84 -8.76 -39.53
N LEU A 71 36.20 -9.43 -38.57
CA LEU A 71 34.80 -9.86 -38.67
C LEU A 71 33.86 -8.65 -38.70
N ASP A 72 34.11 -7.65 -37.86
CA ASP A 72 33.35 -6.39 -37.82
C ASP A 72 33.53 -5.54 -39.09
N MET A 73 34.70 -5.58 -39.72
CA MET A 73 34.94 -4.92 -41.01
C MET A 73 34.10 -5.52 -42.14
N SER A 74 33.81 -6.83 -42.08
CA SER A 74 32.98 -7.50 -43.08
C SER A 74 31.49 -7.14 -42.95
N LEU A 75 31.01 -6.87 -41.73
CA LEU A 75 29.62 -6.50 -41.43
C LEU A 75 29.30 -5.02 -41.73
N TRP A 76 30.29 -4.13 -41.65
CA TRP A 76 30.14 -2.70 -41.97
C TRP A 76 31.23 -2.16 -42.91
N PRO A 77 31.23 -2.59 -44.19
CA PRO A 77 32.30 -2.26 -45.14
C PRO A 77 32.40 -0.75 -45.45
N ARG A 78 31.34 0.04 -45.23
CA ARG A 78 31.32 1.49 -45.49
C ARG A 78 32.15 2.32 -44.49
N VAL A 79 32.55 1.76 -43.35
CA VAL A 79 33.20 2.50 -42.25
C VAL A 79 34.50 1.84 -41.77
N ALA A 80 34.93 0.75 -42.43
CA ALA A 80 36.11 -0.04 -42.07
C ALA A 80 37.42 0.72 -42.24
N ASN A 81 38.24 0.77 -41.19
CA ASN A 81 39.60 1.30 -41.21
C ASN A 81 40.40 0.69 -40.05
N ASP A 82 41.68 0.34 -40.25
CA ASP A 82 42.49 -0.43 -39.28
C ASP A 82 42.70 0.28 -37.95
N ASN A 83 42.54 1.61 -37.95
CA ASN A 83 42.72 2.47 -36.78
C ASN A 83 41.39 2.81 -36.06
N ASN A 84 40.28 2.14 -36.35
CA ASN A 84 39.03 2.40 -35.65
C ASN A 84 38.98 1.70 -34.28
N VAL A 85 38.35 2.37 -33.32
CA VAL A 85 38.07 1.82 -31.98
C VAL A 85 36.57 1.59 -31.86
N ILE A 86 36.20 0.42 -31.34
CA ILE A 86 34.84 0.10 -30.94
C ILE A 86 34.73 0.35 -29.44
N ILE A 87 33.77 1.22 -29.08
CA ILE A 87 33.39 1.47 -27.68
C ILE A 87 32.03 0.82 -27.46
N MET A 88 31.99 -0.18 -26.59
CA MET A 88 30.74 -0.75 -26.08
C MET A 88 30.44 -0.16 -24.71
N LYS A 89 29.20 0.30 -24.53
CA LYS A 89 28.69 0.79 -23.25
C LYS A 89 27.52 -0.07 -22.80
N THR A 90 27.49 -0.42 -21.53
CA THR A 90 26.37 -1.16 -20.94
C THR A 90 25.92 -0.49 -19.66
N GLN A 91 24.63 -0.16 -19.59
CA GLN A 91 23.98 0.35 -18.38
C GLN A 91 22.92 -0.64 -17.91
N ASN A 92 23.03 -1.06 -16.65
CA ASN A 92 21.96 -1.79 -15.97
C ASN A 92 21.12 -0.79 -15.18
N LEU A 93 19.98 -0.39 -15.76
CA LEU A 93 19.09 0.60 -15.17
C LEU A 93 18.24 0.01 -14.03
N THR A 94 18.06 -1.32 -13.96
CA THR A 94 17.29 -2.00 -12.91
C THR A 94 17.85 -1.77 -11.50
N HIS A 95 19.17 -1.70 -11.34
CA HIS A 95 19.82 -1.61 -10.01
C HIS A 95 20.48 -0.26 -9.72
N CYS A 96 20.09 0.77 -10.46
CA CYS A 96 20.85 2.00 -10.49
C CYS A 96 20.49 2.94 -9.32
N LYS A 97 21.43 3.13 -8.38
CA LYS A 97 21.24 3.95 -7.16
C LYS A 97 21.33 5.45 -7.49
N GLY A 98 20.21 6.17 -7.40
CA GLY A 98 20.08 7.60 -7.73
C GLY A 98 18.94 7.93 -8.71
N HIS A 99 18.16 6.92 -9.12
CA HIS A 99 17.14 6.97 -10.18
C HIS A 99 15.75 7.46 -9.75
N SER A 100 15.61 7.96 -8.52
CA SER A 100 14.31 7.94 -7.82
C SER A 100 13.23 8.86 -8.40
N HIS A 101 13.56 9.76 -9.33
CA HIS A 101 12.56 10.64 -9.95
C HIS A 101 12.27 10.32 -11.41
N LEU A 102 13.03 9.51 -12.15
CA LEU A 102 12.78 9.29 -13.59
C LEU A 102 12.02 8.01 -13.87
N PHE A 103 12.23 7.02 -13.00
CA PHE A 103 11.56 5.73 -13.05
C PHE A 103 10.51 5.74 -11.96
N HIS A 104 9.26 5.84 -12.39
CA HIS A 104 8.15 5.95 -11.46
C HIS A 104 7.38 4.67 -11.46
N MET A 105 7.39 4.03 -10.30
CA MET A 105 6.47 2.96 -10.00
C MET A 105 5.34 3.52 -9.14
N GLN A 106 4.14 3.49 -9.69
CA GLN A 106 2.94 3.68 -8.89
C GLN A 106 2.31 2.31 -8.74
N TYR A 107 2.00 1.96 -7.52
CA TYR A 107 1.34 0.70 -7.22
C TYR A 107 0.31 0.97 -6.14
N SER A 108 -0.89 0.42 -6.24
CA SER A 108 -1.89 0.53 -5.18
C SER A 108 -2.29 -0.85 -4.66
N GLY A 109 -2.43 -1.00 -3.33
CA GLY A 109 -2.86 -2.26 -2.70
C GLY A 109 -1.74 -3.24 -2.27
N PHE A 110 -0.46 -2.88 -2.42
CA PHE A 110 0.67 -3.72 -1.99
C PHE A 110 1.80 -2.90 -1.37
N GLU A 111 1.98 -3.08 -0.07
CA GLU A 111 3.11 -2.55 0.67
C GLU A 111 4.32 -3.46 0.39
N ARG A 112 5.49 -2.87 0.09
CA ARG A 112 6.75 -3.57 -0.30
C ARG A 112 6.84 -4.22 -1.68
N PHE A 113 6.02 -3.80 -2.65
CA PHE A 113 6.09 -4.32 -4.02
C PHE A 113 7.49 -4.11 -4.62
N ASN A 114 8.12 -2.97 -4.33
CA ASN A 114 9.46 -2.62 -4.79
C ASN A 114 10.55 -3.61 -4.30
N GLU A 115 10.46 -4.11 -3.07
CA GLU A 115 11.44 -5.06 -2.54
C GLU A 115 11.29 -6.42 -3.23
N HIS A 116 10.06 -6.86 -3.45
CA HIS A 116 9.75 -8.10 -4.18
C HIS A 116 10.15 -8.00 -5.66
N MET A 117 10.00 -6.84 -6.28
CA MET A 117 10.47 -6.56 -7.65
C MET A 117 11.98 -6.70 -7.82
N HIS A 118 12.76 -6.17 -6.87
CA HIS A 118 14.22 -6.21 -6.94
C HIS A 118 14.79 -7.62 -6.79
N HIS A 119 14.06 -8.52 -6.12
CA HIS A 119 14.48 -9.92 -5.91
C HIS A 119 13.81 -10.91 -6.87
N GLY A 120 12.67 -10.56 -7.48
CA GLY A 120 11.83 -11.47 -8.29
C GLY A 120 11.95 -11.36 -9.81
N GLY A 121 12.75 -10.42 -10.35
CA GLY A 121 12.96 -10.31 -11.81
C GLY A 121 11.79 -9.71 -12.60
N PHE A 122 10.90 -8.96 -11.94
CA PHE A 122 9.74 -8.32 -12.59
C PHE A 122 10.16 -7.32 -13.67
N VAL A 123 11.16 -6.48 -13.43
CA VAL A 123 11.68 -5.51 -14.41
C VAL A 123 13.13 -5.83 -14.75
N SER A 124 13.40 -5.97 -16.04
CA SER A 124 14.75 -5.89 -16.60
C SER A 124 14.83 -4.68 -17.53
N ASN A 125 15.75 -3.76 -17.25
CA ASN A 125 15.96 -2.58 -18.08
C ASN A 125 17.45 -2.39 -18.33
N VAL A 126 17.86 -2.64 -19.57
CA VAL A 126 19.26 -2.63 -19.99
C VAL A 126 19.41 -1.76 -21.22
N VAL A 127 20.49 -0.95 -21.23
CA VAL A 127 20.91 -0.17 -22.39
C VAL A 127 22.27 -0.64 -22.83
N VAL A 128 22.40 -0.96 -24.11
CA VAL A 128 23.66 -1.31 -24.77
C VAL A 128 23.90 -0.34 -25.91
N SER A 129 25.02 0.39 -25.86
CA SER A 129 25.47 1.27 -26.93
C SER A 129 26.73 0.69 -27.56
N ARG A 130 26.79 0.69 -28.88
CA ARG A 130 27.98 0.35 -29.66
C ARG A 130 28.35 1.56 -30.49
N GLN A 131 29.57 2.06 -30.34
CA GLN A 131 30.06 3.25 -31.02
C GLN A 131 31.34 2.92 -31.77
N LEU A 132 31.45 3.45 -32.97
CA LEU A 132 32.63 3.35 -33.82
C LEU A 132 33.27 4.74 -33.88
N THR A 133 34.49 4.84 -33.38
CA THR A 133 35.25 6.10 -33.34
C THR A 133 36.52 6.01 -34.18
N ASP A 134 37.07 7.17 -34.52
CA ASP A 134 38.47 7.23 -34.91
C ASP A 134 39.40 6.81 -33.74
N GLY A 135 40.58 6.25 -34.07
CA GLY A 135 41.54 5.77 -33.07
C GLY A 135 42.40 6.86 -32.43
N GLN A 136 41.87 8.08 -32.31
CA GLN A 136 42.57 9.16 -31.62
C GLN A 136 42.47 8.99 -30.10
N THR A 137 43.52 9.39 -29.37
CA THR A 137 43.59 9.25 -27.90
C THR A 137 42.80 10.32 -27.13
N LYS A 138 42.50 11.44 -27.79
CA LYS A 138 41.70 12.57 -27.28
C LYS A 138 40.84 13.10 -28.44
N ASN A 139 39.63 13.58 -28.14
CA ASN A 139 38.68 14.13 -29.11
C ASN A 139 38.17 13.11 -30.15
N TYR A 140 37.55 12.03 -29.68
CA TYR A 140 36.91 11.03 -30.53
C TYR A 140 35.90 11.66 -31.50
N THR A 141 36.06 11.35 -32.78
CA THR A 141 35.02 11.55 -33.80
C THR A 141 34.20 10.26 -33.89
N ILE A 142 32.95 10.33 -33.44
CA ILE A 142 32.00 9.22 -33.57
C ILE A 142 31.55 9.16 -35.03
N LYS A 143 31.86 8.05 -35.71
CA LYS A 143 31.45 7.79 -37.10
C LYS A 143 30.08 7.14 -37.16
N ASP A 144 29.83 6.22 -36.23
CA ASP A 144 28.55 5.54 -36.09
C ASP A 144 28.30 5.23 -34.61
N ALA A 145 27.05 5.30 -34.20
CA ALA A 145 26.61 4.93 -32.86
C ALA A 145 25.24 4.26 -32.94
N HIS A 146 25.16 3.06 -32.40
CA HIS A 146 23.96 2.24 -32.35
C HIS A 146 23.65 1.93 -30.89
N THR A 147 22.52 2.43 -30.39
CA THR A 147 22.11 2.21 -29.00
C THR A 147 20.76 1.54 -28.94
N LEU A 148 20.74 0.40 -28.24
CA LEU A 148 19.58 -0.42 -28.01
C LEU A 148 19.23 -0.38 -26.52
N GLN A 149 18.00 -0.02 -26.21
CA GLN A 149 17.41 -0.22 -24.89
C GLN A 149 16.36 -1.31 -24.97
N THR A 150 16.44 -2.25 -24.03
CA THR A 150 15.46 -3.31 -23.86
C THR A 150 14.87 -3.22 -22.47
N VAL A 151 13.56 -3.01 -22.41
CA VAL A 151 12.79 -3.04 -21.17
C VAL A 151 11.86 -4.24 -21.23
N ILE A 152 12.04 -5.18 -20.31
CA ILE A 152 11.22 -6.37 -20.16
C ILE A 152 10.49 -6.25 -18.83
N LEU A 153 9.18 -6.38 -18.89
CA LEU A 153 8.29 -6.41 -17.75
C LEU A 153 7.61 -7.76 -17.71
N SER A 154 7.72 -8.41 -16.56
CA SER A 154 7.21 -9.76 -16.33
C SER A 154 6.25 -9.68 -15.15
N PRO A 155 4.98 -9.34 -15.42
CA PRO A 155 3.99 -9.14 -14.37
C PRO A 155 3.52 -10.45 -13.73
N GLU A 156 3.70 -11.57 -14.41
CA GLU A 156 3.32 -12.90 -13.97
C GLU A 156 4.41 -13.54 -13.10
N LEU A 157 4.01 -14.33 -12.09
CA LEU A 157 4.96 -15.06 -11.23
C LEU A 157 5.86 -16.04 -11.99
N TYR A 158 5.34 -16.64 -13.07
CA TYR A 158 6.09 -17.58 -13.92
C TYR A 158 6.60 -16.98 -15.23
N ASN A 159 6.51 -15.66 -15.40
CA ASN A 159 7.13 -14.98 -16.54
C ASN A 159 6.73 -15.61 -17.90
N ARG A 160 5.50 -16.09 -18.08
CA ARG A 160 5.08 -16.69 -19.36
C ARG A 160 4.70 -15.61 -20.37
N GLN A 161 4.21 -14.48 -19.89
CA GLN A 161 4.00 -13.28 -20.68
C GLN A 161 4.97 -12.17 -20.27
N HIS A 162 5.74 -11.69 -21.24
CA HIS A 162 6.63 -10.55 -21.09
C HIS A 162 6.11 -9.40 -21.94
N ALA A 163 5.88 -8.24 -21.32
CA ALA A 163 5.78 -7.01 -22.08
C ALA A 163 7.21 -6.52 -22.37
N MET A 164 7.52 -6.32 -23.64
CA MET A 164 8.84 -5.86 -24.07
C MET A 164 8.72 -4.53 -24.81
N VAL A 165 9.53 -3.55 -24.42
CA VAL A 165 9.72 -2.30 -25.16
C VAL A 165 11.17 -2.25 -25.61
N ILE A 166 11.35 -2.13 -26.92
CA ILE A 166 12.66 -1.95 -27.55
C ILE A 166 12.73 -0.54 -28.10
N SER A 167 13.74 0.22 -27.70
CA SER A 167 14.04 1.53 -28.25
C SER A 167 15.42 1.52 -28.87
N LEU A 168 15.50 1.87 -30.15
CA LEU A 168 16.72 1.86 -30.93
C LEU A 168 17.02 3.25 -31.50
N LEU A 169 18.22 3.76 -31.27
CA LEU A 169 18.67 5.02 -31.87
C LEU A 169 20.01 4.83 -32.57
N ASN A 170 20.04 5.20 -33.86
CA ASN A 170 21.23 5.11 -34.71
C ASN A 170 21.66 6.52 -35.13
N VAL A 171 22.95 6.83 -35.01
CA VAL A 171 23.54 8.11 -35.38
C VAL A 171 24.77 7.85 -36.24
N THR A 172 24.66 8.15 -37.54
CA THR A 172 25.74 7.97 -38.52
C THR A 172 26.26 9.32 -39.02
N LEU A 173 27.58 9.50 -39.01
CA LEU A 173 28.23 10.66 -39.60
C LEU A 173 28.23 10.54 -41.14
N THR A 174 27.56 11.47 -41.83
CA THR A 174 27.45 11.45 -43.29
C THR A 174 28.48 12.35 -43.98
N ALA A 175 28.70 13.55 -43.47
CA ALA A 175 29.67 14.51 -43.99
C ALA A 175 30.10 15.52 -42.93
N ARG A 176 31.32 16.04 -43.06
CA ARG A 176 31.83 17.14 -42.22
C ARG A 176 31.81 18.44 -43.04
N ARG A 177 31.00 19.41 -42.63
CA ARG A 177 30.92 20.75 -43.25
C ARG A 177 31.19 21.82 -42.20
N ILE A 178 31.85 22.91 -42.60
CA ILE A 178 32.11 24.06 -41.73
C ILE A 178 31.01 25.09 -42.03
N ASN A 179 30.00 25.14 -41.15
CA ASN A 179 28.92 26.13 -41.22
C ASN A 179 28.98 27.01 -39.96
N SER A 180 28.57 28.28 -40.08
CA SER A 180 28.37 29.15 -38.92
C SER A 180 27.18 28.63 -38.10
N ILE A 181 27.39 28.41 -36.80
CA ILE A 181 26.34 27.96 -35.88
C ILE A 181 25.41 29.16 -35.58
N PRO A 182 24.09 29.07 -35.84
CA PRO A 182 23.16 30.15 -35.52
C PRO A 182 23.08 30.39 -34.01
N THR A 183 22.88 31.64 -33.60
CA THR A 183 22.71 31.99 -32.18
C THR A 183 21.36 31.51 -31.66
N VAL A 184 21.35 30.97 -30.43
CA VAL A 184 20.11 30.59 -29.76
C VAL A 184 19.38 31.86 -29.34
N LEU A 185 18.21 32.11 -29.94
CA LEU A 185 17.31 33.18 -29.53
C LEU A 185 16.71 32.81 -28.16
N GLN A 186 16.74 33.75 -27.21
CA GLN A 186 16.21 33.58 -25.84
C GLN A 186 16.67 32.25 -25.19
N PRO A 187 17.94 32.16 -24.73
CA PRO A 187 18.49 30.93 -24.21
C PRO A 187 17.82 30.50 -22.89
N ARG A 188 17.35 29.26 -22.86
CA ARG A 188 16.89 28.55 -21.65
C ARG A 188 17.84 27.40 -21.34
N ASP A 189 18.37 27.41 -20.12
CA ASP A 189 19.15 26.29 -19.59
C ASP A 189 18.24 25.16 -19.14
N VAL A 190 18.47 23.96 -19.67
CA VAL A 190 17.70 22.75 -19.36
C VAL A 190 18.55 21.70 -18.62
N GLY A 191 19.69 22.11 -18.06
CA GLY A 191 20.57 21.26 -17.26
C GLY A 191 21.37 20.25 -18.09
N ASN A 192 21.75 19.13 -17.49
CA ASN A 192 22.49 18.05 -18.15
C ASN A 192 21.58 17.19 -19.05
N LEU A 193 22.10 16.08 -19.57
CA LEU A 193 21.36 15.19 -20.49
C LEU A 193 20.24 14.37 -19.84
N VAL A 194 20.04 14.45 -18.53
CA VAL A 194 19.01 13.67 -17.85
C VAL A 194 17.61 14.11 -18.30
N TYR A 195 16.72 13.14 -18.54
CA TYR A 195 15.32 13.38 -18.92
C TYR A 195 14.63 14.34 -17.94
N LEU A 196 13.80 15.25 -18.45
CA LEU A 196 13.03 16.21 -17.66
C LEU A 196 11.54 15.84 -17.65
N GLN A 197 10.92 15.87 -16.48
CA GLN A 197 9.48 15.68 -16.33
C GLN A 197 8.71 16.99 -16.38
N SER A 198 9.36 18.09 -16.00
CA SER A 198 8.83 19.44 -16.12
C SER A 198 9.93 20.40 -16.55
N ILE A 199 9.53 21.45 -17.26
CA ILE A 199 10.41 22.54 -17.69
C ILE A 199 10.94 23.33 -16.48
N TYR A 200 10.32 23.20 -15.31
CA TYR A 200 10.70 23.88 -14.07
C TYR A 200 11.56 23.04 -13.10
N GLU A 201 11.96 21.82 -13.47
CA GLU A 201 12.85 21.01 -12.64
C GLU A 201 14.25 21.65 -12.55
N LYS A 202 14.63 22.09 -11.35
CA LYS A 202 16.02 22.50 -11.07
C LYS A 202 16.90 21.26 -10.96
N SER A 203 18.02 21.26 -11.67
CA SER A 203 19.00 20.18 -11.66
C SER A 203 19.50 19.90 -10.22
N PRO A 204 19.64 18.62 -9.80
CA PRO A 204 20.03 18.25 -8.43
C PRO A 204 21.46 18.67 -8.03
N ASN A 205 22.24 19.29 -8.92
CA ASN A 205 23.58 19.78 -8.63
C ASN A 205 23.64 21.24 -8.12
N GLN A 206 22.50 21.90 -7.88
CA GLN A 206 22.46 23.27 -7.34
C GLN A 206 22.33 23.36 -5.80
N ASP A 207 22.26 22.24 -5.08
CA ASP A 207 22.15 22.25 -3.60
C ASP A 207 23.46 22.62 -2.87
N ASN A 208 24.56 22.89 -3.59
CA ASN A 208 25.85 23.26 -2.99
C ASN A 208 26.34 24.69 -3.28
N LEU A 209 25.51 25.60 -3.80
CA LEU A 209 25.95 26.97 -4.15
C LEU A 209 25.09 28.08 -3.55
N ASN A 210 24.46 27.88 -2.39
CA ASN A 210 23.88 28.98 -1.62
C ASN A 210 24.11 28.81 -0.11
N SER A 211 25.31 29.18 0.32
CA SER A 211 25.57 29.51 1.72
C SER A 211 26.40 30.81 1.79
N PHE A 212 25.72 31.88 2.19
CA PHE A 212 26.23 33.08 2.87
C PHE A 212 27.20 34.02 2.15
N SER A 213 26.62 35.07 1.57
CA SER A 213 27.20 36.40 1.63
C SER A 213 27.11 36.92 3.08
N ARG A 214 28.24 37.03 3.78
CA ARG A 214 28.55 38.12 4.73
C ARG A 214 29.97 38.01 5.28
N GLY A 215 30.76 39.04 5.01
CA GLY A 215 31.63 39.67 6.01
C GLY A 215 32.93 38.96 6.37
N SER A 216 34.03 39.50 5.84
CA SER A 216 35.41 39.27 6.23
C SER A 216 35.64 39.20 7.75
N SER A 217 36.36 38.19 8.22
CA SER A 217 37.49 38.37 9.15
C SER A 217 38.35 37.11 9.23
N SER A 218 39.63 37.37 9.36
CA SER A 218 40.80 36.50 9.33
C SER A 218 40.84 35.39 10.39
N GLY A 219 41.51 34.28 10.08
CA GLY A 219 42.28 33.56 11.09
C GLY A 219 42.34 32.04 10.99
N THR A 220 43.46 31.55 10.46
CA THR A 220 44.17 30.31 10.81
C THR A 220 43.56 28.92 10.49
N ARG A 221 44.23 28.32 9.49
CA ARG A 221 44.45 26.91 9.16
C ARG A 221 44.36 25.92 10.33
N THR A 222 43.77 24.75 10.09
CA THR A 222 44.45 23.44 10.26
C THR A 222 43.77 22.37 9.40
N SER A 223 44.59 21.67 8.63
CA SER A 223 44.26 20.51 7.82
C SER A 223 44.34 19.24 8.68
N SER A 224 43.35 18.35 8.58
CA SER A 224 43.58 16.93 8.85
C SER A 224 42.79 16.06 7.88
N SER A 225 43.54 15.20 7.22
CA SER A 225 43.13 14.16 6.30
C SER A 225 42.76 12.90 7.08
N SER A 226 41.69 12.21 6.68
CA SER A 226 41.60 10.76 6.91
C SER A 226 40.78 10.07 5.82
N LYS A 227 41.42 9.03 5.30
CA LYS A 227 41.09 8.16 4.18
C LYS A 227 39.91 7.25 4.54
N SER A 228 39.03 6.98 3.57
CA SER A 228 38.03 5.91 3.65
C SER A 228 38.55 4.66 2.95
N SER A 229 38.61 3.55 3.69
CA SER A 229 38.80 2.20 3.15
C SER A 229 37.56 1.38 3.45
N SER A 230 37.05 0.74 2.40
CA SER A 230 35.94 -0.21 2.41
C SER A 230 36.38 -1.59 2.90
N SER A 231 35.59 -2.20 3.77
CA SER A 231 35.54 -3.66 3.92
C SER A 231 34.15 -4.12 4.33
N SER A 232 33.62 -5.04 3.55
CA SER A 232 32.44 -5.88 3.79
C SER A 232 32.75 -6.98 4.79
N THR A 233 31.92 -7.16 5.82
CA THR A 233 31.19 -8.39 6.23
C THR A 233 30.72 -8.29 7.69
N SER A 234 29.54 -8.89 7.92
CA SER A 234 29.01 -9.50 9.17
C SER A 234 28.57 -8.62 10.35
N GLU A 235 27.34 -8.96 10.77
CA GLU A 235 26.76 -8.88 12.13
C GLU A 235 26.43 -7.48 12.66
N GLU A 236 25.17 -7.07 12.47
CA GLU A 236 24.62 -5.89 13.14
C GLU A 236 24.18 -6.26 14.57
N ASP A 237 24.93 -5.69 15.51
CA ASP A 237 24.62 -5.60 16.94
C ASP A 237 23.33 -4.80 17.17
N ASP A 238 22.30 -5.49 17.63
CA ASP A 238 21.05 -4.89 18.13
C ASP A 238 21.25 -4.21 19.50
N ARG A 239 21.28 -2.87 19.53
CA ARG A 239 21.07 -2.11 20.77
C ARG A 239 20.09 -0.95 20.57
N ILE A 240 18.83 -1.19 20.94
CA ILE A 240 17.88 -0.13 21.32
C ILE A 240 17.87 -0.07 22.85
N ASN A 241 18.35 1.05 23.41
CA ASN A 241 18.28 1.35 24.84
C ASN A 241 16.83 1.68 25.24
N LEU A 242 16.10 0.69 25.75
CA LEU A 242 14.90 0.92 26.56
C LEU A 242 15.32 0.92 28.03
N HIS A 243 15.46 2.10 28.61
CA HIS A 243 15.68 2.23 30.06
C HIS A 243 14.38 1.97 30.83
N ILE A 244 14.17 0.72 31.23
CA ILE A 244 13.22 0.34 32.27
C ILE A 244 13.99 0.41 33.61
N ARG A 245 13.70 1.41 34.44
CA ARG A 245 14.22 1.47 35.82
C ARG A 245 13.41 0.51 36.69
N SER A 246 14.08 -0.46 37.30
CA SER A 246 13.53 -1.27 38.39
C SER A 246 13.48 -0.46 39.68
N GLU A 247 12.35 -0.49 40.38
CA GLU A 247 12.19 0.02 41.74
C GLU A 247 12.84 -0.91 42.75
N THR A 248 13.80 -0.39 43.54
CA THR A 248 13.97 -0.73 44.96
C THR A 248 14.61 0.46 45.68
N ASP A 249 13.91 0.97 46.69
CA ASP A 249 14.37 1.78 47.83
C ASP A 249 15.07 3.14 47.60
N LYS A 250 14.30 4.22 47.80
CA LYS A 250 14.38 5.01 49.06
C LYS A 250 13.37 6.16 49.08
N ARG A 251 12.53 6.12 50.10
CA ARG A 251 11.64 7.19 50.57
C ARG A 251 12.46 8.45 50.89
N HIS A 252 12.14 9.56 50.22
CA HIS A 252 11.96 10.92 50.75
C HIS A 252 11.91 11.90 49.57
N LEU A 253 11.01 12.89 49.64
CA LEU A 253 10.68 13.94 48.65
C LEU A 253 9.42 13.72 47.81
N ILE A 254 8.30 13.37 48.47
CA ILE A 254 6.95 13.65 47.97
C ILE A 254 6.39 14.84 48.76
N ALA A 255 6.69 16.05 48.29
CA ALA A 255 5.94 17.29 48.62
C ALA A 255 6.46 18.45 47.75
N LYS A 256 6.08 18.47 46.46
CA LYS A 256 5.98 19.64 45.55
C LYS A 256 6.11 19.21 44.09
N ARG A 257 5.03 18.65 43.51
CA ARG A 257 4.81 18.70 42.04
C ARG A 257 3.39 18.29 41.61
N GLY A 258 2.39 18.62 42.44
CA GLY A 258 0.97 18.44 42.12
C GLY A 258 0.20 19.71 42.47
N ALA A 259 0.45 20.81 41.74
CA ALA A 259 -0.35 22.04 41.80
C ALA A 259 0.12 23.06 40.73
N LEU A 260 0.04 22.73 39.44
CA LEU A 260 0.36 23.72 38.37
C LEU A 260 -0.34 23.45 37.01
N LEU A 261 -1.47 22.73 37.00
CA LEU A 261 -2.21 22.42 35.77
C LEU A 261 -3.72 22.74 35.83
N GLU A 262 -4.15 23.61 36.74
CA GLU A 262 -5.59 23.91 36.93
C GLU A 262 -5.94 25.40 36.95
N ARG A 263 -5.08 26.29 36.43
CA ARG A 263 -5.41 27.72 36.40
C ARG A 263 -4.88 28.42 35.15
N ARG A 264 -5.60 28.25 34.02
CA ARG A 264 -5.77 29.28 32.96
C ARG A 264 -6.72 28.80 31.86
N GLN A 265 -8.00 28.72 32.21
CA GLN A 265 -9.09 28.98 31.27
C GLN A 265 -10.06 29.95 31.94
N ARG A 266 -10.18 31.15 31.34
CA ARG A 266 -11.26 32.15 31.42
C ARG A 266 -10.69 33.58 31.42
N SER A 267 -10.59 34.15 30.22
CA SER A 267 -10.87 35.57 29.95
C SER A 267 -10.89 35.79 28.44
N ILE A 268 -12.10 35.79 27.86
CA ILE A 268 -12.48 36.49 26.64
C ILE A 268 -12.86 37.91 27.14
N SER A 269 -12.36 39.04 26.62
CA SER A 269 -12.63 39.60 25.29
C SER A 269 -11.68 40.76 24.91
N SER A 270 -11.72 41.08 23.60
CA SER A 270 -11.41 42.33 22.88
C SER A 270 -9.98 42.73 22.48
N SER A 271 -9.87 42.82 21.14
CA SER A 271 -9.14 43.75 20.27
C SER A 271 -7.65 43.59 19.93
N SER A 272 -7.47 43.47 18.61
CA SER A 272 -6.42 43.99 17.72
C SER A 272 -5.00 43.41 17.76
N SER A 273 -4.72 42.68 16.68
CA SER A 273 -3.49 42.68 15.87
C SER A 273 -2.15 42.66 16.60
N ILE A 274 -1.37 41.60 16.39
CA ILE A 274 0.06 41.67 16.00
C ILE A 274 0.50 40.28 15.49
N HIS A 275 1.06 40.30 14.29
CA HIS A 275 1.79 39.20 13.67
C HIS A 275 2.89 38.67 14.59
N SER A 276 2.92 37.35 14.80
CA SER A 276 4.17 36.66 15.15
C SER A 276 4.39 35.51 14.17
N GLN A 277 5.31 35.76 13.25
CA GLN A 277 5.87 34.77 12.33
C GLN A 277 6.63 33.74 13.15
N SER A 278 6.03 32.56 13.35
CA SER A 278 6.79 31.35 13.61
C SER A 278 7.28 30.85 12.26
N ASN A 279 8.58 30.99 12.03
CA ASN A 279 9.29 30.37 10.90
C ASN A 279 9.37 28.85 11.09
N ASP A 280 8.23 28.17 11.08
CA ASP A 280 8.18 26.78 10.64
C ASP A 280 8.20 26.83 9.12
N ARG A 281 9.41 26.74 8.54
CA ARG A 281 9.57 26.50 7.11
C ARG A 281 8.94 25.14 6.79
N LEU A 282 7.64 25.16 6.45
CA LEU A 282 7.02 24.15 5.62
C LEU A 282 7.99 23.89 4.46
N PRO A 283 8.45 22.64 4.23
CA PRO A 283 9.13 22.36 2.98
C PRO A 283 8.16 22.78 1.88
N HIS A 284 8.60 23.70 1.03
CA HIS A 284 7.84 24.12 -0.14
C HIS A 284 7.30 22.87 -0.81
N SER A 285 6.00 22.89 -1.09
CA SER A 285 5.35 21.86 -1.86
C SER A 285 6.15 21.69 -3.14
N ILE A 286 6.86 20.58 -3.27
CA ILE A 286 7.01 19.98 -4.58
C ILE A 286 5.55 19.68 -4.95
N GLN A 287 4.94 20.58 -5.72
CA GLN A 287 3.78 20.20 -6.49
C GLN A 287 4.30 19.07 -7.37
N GLU A 288 4.15 17.83 -6.91
CA GLU A 288 4.05 16.67 -7.78
C GLU A 288 2.79 16.92 -8.62
N GLU A 289 2.90 17.85 -9.56
CA GLU A 289 1.85 18.14 -10.54
C GLU A 289 1.52 16.81 -11.20
N LYS A 290 0.21 16.61 -11.40
CA LYS A 290 -0.41 15.38 -11.90
C LYS A 290 0.38 14.82 -13.09
N ASN A 291 1.31 13.91 -12.82
CA ASN A 291 1.98 13.09 -13.82
C ASN A 291 0.96 12.08 -14.37
N SER A 292 0.01 12.58 -15.17
CA SER A 292 -0.79 11.75 -16.07
C SER A 292 0.15 11.37 -17.20
N TYR A 293 0.79 10.20 -17.07
CA TYR A 293 1.72 9.63 -18.07
C TYR A 293 1.12 9.46 -19.47
N LEU A 294 -0.18 9.69 -19.62
CA LEU A 294 -0.87 9.70 -20.90
C LEU A 294 -1.68 10.99 -21.05
N PRO A 295 -1.43 11.78 -22.11
CA PRO A 295 -2.27 12.92 -22.43
C PRO A 295 -3.71 12.45 -22.64
N MET A 296 -4.68 13.11 -21.99
CA MET A 296 -6.11 12.91 -22.20
C MET A 296 -6.55 12.86 -23.69
N PRO A 297 -5.93 13.64 -24.61
CA PRO A 297 -6.20 13.52 -26.04
C PRO A 297 -5.92 12.13 -26.65
N LEU A 298 -5.01 11.35 -26.06
CA LEU A 298 -4.69 9.99 -26.52
C LEU A 298 -5.76 8.98 -26.07
N VAL A 299 -6.46 9.26 -24.97
CA VAL A 299 -7.51 8.40 -24.39
C VAL A 299 -8.88 8.71 -24.98
N LEU A 300 -9.17 9.98 -25.29
CA LEU A 300 -10.47 10.44 -25.79
C LEU A 300 -10.50 10.71 -27.30
N GLY A 301 -9.34 10.73 -27.98
CA GLY A 301 -9.24 11.21 -29.36
C GLY A 301 -9.36 12.74 -29.48
N LYS A 302 -9.20 13.27 -30.70
CA LYS A 302 -9.17 14.72 -31.00
C LYS A 302 -10.49 15.47 -30.71
N ASN A 303 -11.59 14.76 -30.48
CA ASN A 303 -12.88 15.32 -30.08
C ASN A 303 -13.38 14.54 -28.87
N ASN A 304 -13.52 15.18 -27.71
CA ASN A 304 -14.82 15.26 -27.00
C ASN A 304 -14.68 15.81 -25.59
N ASP A 305 -15.74 16.51 -25.19
CA ASP A 305 -16.04 16.92 -23.82
C ASP A 305 -15.89 15.73 -22.85
N PRO A 306 -14.98 15.81 -21.86
CA PRO A 306 -14.72 14.70 -20.94
C PRO A 306 -15.97 14.33 -20.13
N ILE A 307 -16.90 15.26 -19.89
CA ILE A 307 -18.15 14.99 -19.18
C ILE A 307 -19.03 14.06 -20.01
N LYS A 308 -19.23 14.38 -21.30
CA LYS A 308 -20.00 13.52 -22.22
C LYS A 308 -19.38 12.14 -22.35
N ALA A 309 -18.06 12.05 -22.48
CA ALA A 309 -17.36 10.77 -22.58
C ALA A 309 -17.65 9.85 -21.38
N VAL A 310 -17.65 10.39 -20.14
CA VAL A 310 -17.98 9.59 -18.94
C VAL A 310 -19.44 9.17 -18.93
N ILE A 311 -20.36 10.05 -19.30
CA ILE A 311 -21.80 9.74 -19.37
C ILE A 311 -22.05 8.63 -20.40
N ASP A 312 -21.44 8.73 -21.57
CA ASP A 312 -21.58 7.75 -22.66
C ASP A 312 -20.98 6.40 -22.27
N LEU A 313 -19.78 6.39 -21.68
CA LEU A 313 -19.17 5.15 -21.17
C LEU A 313 -20.03 4.50 -20.08
N SER A 314 -20.58 5.30 -19.15
CA SER A 314 -21.44 4.78 -18.09
C SER A 314 -22.70 4.11 -18.66
N ARG A 315 -23.35 4.76 -19.65
CA ARG A 315 -24.55 4.23 -20.30
C ARG A 315 -24.24 2.99 -21.14
N GLN A 316 -23.12 2.98 -21.86
CA GLN A 316 -22.68 1.82 -22.63
C GLN A 316 -22.46 0.60 -21.73
N ILE A 317 -21.78 0.79 -20.59
CA ILE A 317 -21.60 -0.28 -19.60
C ILE A 317 -22.96 -0.74 -19.05
N GLY A 318 -23.84 0.19 -18.65
CA GLY A 318 -25.19 -0.15 -18.18
C GLY A 318 -26.01 -0.97 -19.20
N LEU A 319 -25.90 -0.65 -20.49
CA LEU A 319 -26.55 -1.40 -21.57
C LEU A 319 -25.92 -2.77 -21.79
N ASP A 320 -24.58 -2.86 -21.79
CA ASP A 320 -23.86 -4.11 -22.01
C ASP A 320 -24.08 -5.10 -20.87
N LEU A 321 -24.37 -4.62 -19.66
CA LEU A 321 -24.74 -5.43 -18.50
C LEU A 321 -26.09 -6.16 -18.64
N ARG A 322 -26.92 -5.85 -19.64
CA ARG A 322 -28.19 -6.56 -19.85
C ARG A 322 -28.01 -8.03 -20.23
N ASN A 323 -26.96 -8.36 -20.98
CA ASN A 323 -26.77 -9.69 -21.56
C ASN A 323 -25.45 -10.34 -21.07
N PRO A 324 -25.48 -11.10 -19.97
CA PRO A 324 -24.32 -11.82 -19.40
C PRO A 324 -23.49 -12.59 -20.43
N ASN A 325 -24.16 -13.24 -21.38
CA ASN A 325 -23.52 -14.11 -22.38
C ASN A 325 -22.58 -13.36 -23.34
N LEU A 326 -22.68 -12.04 -23.45
CA LEU A 326 -21.84 -11.22 -24.34
C LEU A 326 -20.72 -10.49 -23.59
N PHE A 327 -20.57 -10.70 -22.27
CA PHE A 327 -19.65 -9.91 -21.44
C PHE A 327 -18.20 -9.90 -21.93
N PRO A 328 -17.58 -11.04 -22.34
CA PRO A 328 -16.22 -11.04 -22.87
C PRO A 328 -16.09 -10.14 -24.11
N ASP A 329 -17.06 -10.20 -25.03
CA ASP A 329 -17.05 -9.46 -26.29
C ASP A 329 -17.30 -7.96 -26.08
N LYS A 330 -18.05 -7.59 -25.03
CA LYS A 330 -18.42 -6.20 -24.72
C LYS A 330 -17.31 -5.38 -24.06
N GLN A 331 -16.23 -6.02 -23.61
CA GLN A 331 -15.07 -5.36 -22.97
C GLN A 331 -15.47 -4.41 -21.81
N ILE A 332 -16.44 -4.83 -21.01
CA ILE A 332 -17.05 -4.01 -19.94
C ILE A 332 -15.99 -3.47 -18.97
N LEU A 333 -15.09 -4.35 -18.52
CA LEU A 333 -14.02 -4.00 -17.58
C LEU A 333 -13.02 -3.00 -18.17
N THR A 334 -12.72 -3.10 -19.47
CA THR A 334 -11.85 -2.15 -20.17
C THR A 334 -12.49 -0.77 -20.23
N LYS A 335 -13.78 -0.69 -20.59
CA LYS A 335 -14.55 0.57 -20.57
C LYS A 335 -14.57 1.20 -19.18
N PHE A 336 -14.75 0.38 -18.14
CA PHE A 336 -14.72 0.84 -16.75
C PHE A 336 -13.38 1.47 -16.38
N ILE A 337 -12.26 0.82 -16.72
CA ILE A 337 -10.91 1.37 -16.47
C ILE A 337 -10.67 2.67 -17.24
N ILE A 338 -11.11 2.75 -18.51
CA ILE A 338 -11.01 3.99 -19.30
C ILE A 338 -11.79 5.12 -18.61
N MET A 339 -13.01 4.85 -18.15
CA MET A 339 -13.84 5.81 -17.43
C MET A 339 -13.18 6.31 -16.14
N VAL A 340 -12.63 5.42 -15.31
CA VAL A 340 -11.88 5.80 -14.08
C VAL A 340 -10.71 6.72 -14.42
N ARG A 341 -9.99 6.45 -15.51
CA ARG A 341 -8.85 7.27 -15.95
C ARG A 341 -9.27 8.67 -16.40
N VAL A 342 -10.39 8.78 -17.12
CA VAL A 342 -10.96 10.08 -17.52
C VAL A 342 -11.38 10.87 -16.28
N LEU A 343 -12.10 10.21 -15.36
CA LEU A 343 -12.59 10.81 -14.12
C LEU A 343 -11.46 11.30 -13.19
N ARG A 344 -10.31 10.63 -13.18
CA ARG A 344 -9.16 11.02 -12.34
C ARG A 344 -8.62 12.42 -12.64
N ASN A 345 -8.84 12.92 -13.86
CA ASN A 345 -8.41 14.26 -14.26
C ASN A 345 -9.49 15.33 -14.05
N MET A 346 -10.72 14.95 -13.64
CA MET A 346 -11.82 15.88 -13.41
C MET A 346 -11.76 16.55 -12.03
N LYS A 347 -12.33 17.76 -11.95
CA LYS A 347 -12.54 18.49 -10.69
C LYS A 347 -13.86 18.08 -10.02
N LYS A 348 -13.99 18.36 -8.71
CA LYS A 348 -15.25 18.16 -7.97
C LYS A 348 -16.50 18.64 -8.72
N THR A 349 -16.48 19.83 -9.30
CA THR A 349 -17.65 20.41 -9.99
C THR A 349 -18.13 19.56 -11.17
N GLN A 350 -17.21 18.99 -11.93
CA GLN A 350 -17.52 18.14 -13.09
C GLN A 350 -18.08 16.78 -12.63
N ILE A 351 -17.48 16.20 -11.58
CA ILE A 351 -17.96 14.94 -10.97
C ILE A 351 -19.40 15.11 -10.45
N LEU A 352 -19.71 16.23 -9.79
CA LEU A 352 -21.05 16.49 -9.29
C LEU A 352 -22.07 16.75 -10.42
N ALA A 353 -21.65 17.41 -11.51
CA ALA A 353 -22.53 17.64 -12.66
C ALA A 353 -22.97 16.33 -13.30
N ILE A 354 -22.03 15.40 -13.54
CA ILE A 354 -22.34 14.06 -14.08
C ILE A 354 -23.24 13.29 -13.11
N ALA A 355 -22.96 13.37 -11.80
CA ALA A 355 -23.73 12.66 -10.80
C ALA A 355 -25.20 13.09 -10.79
N ASN A 356 -25.46 14.39 -10.88
CA ASN A 356 -26.82 14.94 -10.91
C ASN A 356 -27.59 14.44 -12.15
N GLU A 357 -26.94 14.39 -13.33
CA GLU A 357 -27.59 13.89 -14.54
C GLU A 357 -27.94 12.40 -14.46
N LEU A 358 -26.99 11.57 -14.03
CA LEU A 358 -27.18 10.11 -14.00
C LEU A 358 -28.12 9.67 -12.87
N HIS A 359 -28.04 10.29 -11.68
CA HIS A 359 -28.88 9.92 -10.55
C HIS A 359 -30.36 10.25 -10.80
N GLN A 360 -30.68 11.39 -11.41
CA GLN A 360 -32.06 11.77 -11.72
C GLN A 360 -32.80 10.73 -12.58
N LYS A 361 -32.07 10.04 -13.47
CA LYS A 361 -32.64 9.03 -14.38
C LYS A 361 -32.70 7.63 -13.75
N SER A 362 -31.95 7.38 -12.69
CA SER A 362 -31.77 6.05 -12.07
C SER A 362 -32.99 5.49 -11.34
N THR A 363 -34.01 6.31 -11.08
CA THR A 363 -35.17 5.93 -10.26
C THR A 363 -36.17 5.02 -10.96
N ASN A 364 -36.17 4.96 -12.31
CA ASN A 364 -37.25 4.33 -13.08
C ASN A 364 -36.81 3.14 -13.97
N ASP A 365 -35.56 3.07 -14.43
CA ASP A 365 -35.06 2.01 -15.33
C ASP A 365 -33.92 1.20 -14.69
N PRO A 366 -33.99 -0.15 -14.64
CA PRO A 366 -32.87 -1.03 -14.31
C PRO A 366 -31.52 -0.65 -14.93
N VAL A 367 -31.51 -0.21 -16.19
CA VAL A 367 -30.28 0.19 -16.89
C VAL A 367 -29.73 1.51 -16.36
N GLU A 368 -30.59 2.48 -16.09
CA GLU A 368 -30.17 3.75 -15.53
C GLU A 368 -29.65 3.57 -14.09
N LEU A 369 -30.19 2.60 -13.34
CA LEU A 369 -29.65 2.19 -12.04
C LEU A 369 -28.25 1.55 -12.17
N ASP A 370 -28.07 0.61 -13.11
CA ASP A 370 -26.76 -0.01 -13.36
C ASP A 370 -25.74 1.02 -13.89
N THR A 371 -26.20 1.98 -14.70
CA THR A 371 -25.42 3.14 -15.17
C THR A 371 -24.95 4.01 -14.01
N TRP A 372 -25.85 4.38 -13.09
CA TRP A 372 -25.52 5.14 -11.90
C TRP A 372 -24.54 4.40 -10.99
N LYS A 373 -24.79 3.12 -10.71
CA LYS A 373 -23.90 2.29 -9.86
C LYS A 373 -22.50 2.16 -10.47
N THR A 374 -22.42 1.99 -11.79
CA THR A 374 -21.15 1.96 -12.54
C THR A 374 -20.36 3.25 -12.36
N TYR A 375 -21.01 4.40 -12.57
CA TYR A 375 -20.39 5.72 -12.37
C TYR A 375 -19.96 5.93 -10.91
N ARG A 376 -20.85 5.65 -9.96
CA ARG A 376 -20.60 5.79 -8.53
C ARG A 376 -19.40 4.96 -8.07
N ASP A 377 -19.31 3.70 -8.51
CA ASP A 377 -18.19 2.83 -8.19
C ASP A 377 -16.88 3.31 -8.84
N ALA A 378 -16.95 3.84 -10.07
CA ALA A 378 -15.80 4.47 -10.71
C ALA A 378 -15.28 5.66 -9.92
N VAL A 379 -16.18 6.50 -9.36
CA VAL A 379 -15.79 7.61 -8.47
C VAL A 379 -15.03 7.12 -7.23
N GLY A 380 -15.43 5.97 -6.66
CA GLY A 380 -14.71 5.31 -5.57
C GLY A 380 -13.31 4.82 -5.96
N GLN A 381 -13.07 4.51 -7.24
CA GLN A 381 -11.79 4.01 -7.78
C GLN A 381 -10.86 5.12 -8.31
N ILE A 382 -11.24 6.40 -8.19
CA ILE A 382 -10.42 7.53 -8.66
C ILE A 382 -9.20 7.77 -7.77
N GLY A 383 -9.39 7.79 -6.44
CA GLY A 383 -8.34 8.02 -5.45
C GLY A 383 -7.84 9.46 -5.33
N THR A 384 -8.63 10.49 -5.68
CA THR A 384 -8.24 11.92 -5.60
C THR A 384 -8.94 12.66 -4.46
N PRO A 385 -8.42 13.83 -3.98
CA PRO A 385 -9.13 14.64 -2.99
C PRO A 385 -10.52 15.07 -3.47
N ASP A 386 -10.62 15.46 -4.75
CA ASP A 386 -11.89 15.83 -5.40
C ASP A 386 -12.92 14.70 -5.37
N SER A 387 -12.50 13.44 -5.57
CA SER A 387 -13.41 12.29 -5.49
C SER A 387 -13.86 12.02 -4.05
N ALA A 388 -12.95 12.11 -3.06
CA ALA A 388 -13.29 11.92 -1.65
C ALA A 388 -14.32 12.95 -1.16
N ILE A 389 -14.15 14.23 -1.52
CA ILE A 389 -15.11 15.28 -1.22
C ILE A 389 -16.43 15.05 -1.97
N SER A 390 -16.39 14.58 -3.22
CA SER A 390 -17.60 14.29 -4.00
C SER A 390 -18.46 13.19 -3.36
N ILE A 391 -17.85 12.15 -2.77
CA ILE A 391 -18.57 11.11 -2.02
C ILE A 391 -19.32 11.69 -0.81
N VAL A 392 -18.71 12.64 -0.08
CA VAL A 392 -19.42 13.37 1.01
C VAL A 392 -20.62 14.12 0.45
N ASN A 393 -20.48 14.77 -0.71
CA ASN A 393 -21.57 15.51 -1.34
C ASN A 393 -22.70 14.57 -1.80
N PHE A 394 -22.39 13.39 -2.32
CA PHE A 394 -23.40 12.39 -2.66
C PHE A 394 -24.24 12.00 -1.44
N MET A 395 -23.60 11.83 -0.27
CA MET A 395 -24.30 11.54 0.97
C MET A 395 -25.15 12.73 1.44
N THR A 396 -24.64 13.97 1.38
CA THR A 396 -25.41 15.15 1.80
C THR A 396 -26.59 15.46 0.88
N LEU A 397 -26.47 15.13 -0.41
CA LEU A 397 -27.52 15.32 -1.41
C LEU A 397 -28.54 14.15 -1.42
N GLY A 398 -28.29 13.09 -0.63
CA GLY A 398 -29.16 11.91 -0.58
C GLY A 398 -29.05 10.98 -1.79
N TYR A 399 -27.99 11.10 -2.60
CA TYR A 399 -27.75 10.21 -3.75
C TYR A 399 -27.28 8.81 -3.33
N ILE A 400 -26.72 8.70 -2.13
CA ILE A 400 -26.24 7.45 -1.53
C ILE A 400 -26.57 7.45 -0.04
N ASP A 401 -26.77 6.26 0.53
CA ASP A 401 -26.95 6.09 1.98
C ASP A 401 -25.60 5.99 2.73
N GLN A 402 -25.65 5.85 4.06
CA GLN A 402 -24.44 5.72 4.90
C GLN A 402 -23.64 4.44 4.60
N SER A 403 -24.30 3.34 4.23
CA SER A 403 -23.67 2.05 3.95
C SER A 403 -22.96 2.09 2.60
N GLU A 404 -23.59 2.69 1.59
CA GLU A 404 -23.01 2.95 0.28
C GLU A 404 -21.84 3.94 0.37
N ALA A 405 -21.98 5.03 1.14
CA ALA A 405 -20.88 5.95 1.39
C ALA A 405 -19.70 5.23 2.05
N ALA A 406 -19.96 4.41 3.07
CA ALA A 406 -18.93 3.57 3.67
C ALA A 406 -18.28 2.64 2.63
N ASN A 407 -19.03 2.05 1.70
CA ASN A 407 -18.51 1.19 0.61
C ASN A 407 -17.57 1.93 -0.34
N LEU A 408 -17.84 3.20 -0.63
CA LEU A 408 -16.97 4.02 -1.46
C LEU A 408 -15.70 4.45 -0.70
N PHE A 409 -15.81 4.81 0.58
CA PHE A 409 -14.64 5.16 1.40
C PHE A 409 -13.71 3.98 1.67
N SER A 410 -14.24 2.76 1.81
CA SER A 410 -13.41 1.58 2.10
C SER A 410 -12.49 1.17 0.96
N VAL A 411 -12.80 1.53 -0.29
CA VAL A 411 -11.96 1.19 -1.45
C VAL A 411 -10.94 2.29 -1.78
N LEU A 412 -11.09 3.49 -1.20
CA LEU A 412 -10.17 4.60 -1.45
C LEU A 412 -8.69 4.22 -1.24
N PRO A 413 -8.29 3.49 -0.18
CA PRO A 413 -6.87 3.16 0.02
C PRO A 413 -6.23 2.41 -1.14
N VAL A 414 -6.99 1.56 -1.84
CA VAL A 414 -6.52 0.78 -2.99
C VAL A 414 -6.63 1.58 -4.30
N ALA A 415 -7.39 2.67 -4.31
CA ALA A 415 -7.54 3.55 -5.48
C ALA A 415 -6.44 4.61 -5.61
N VAL A 416 -5.73 4.94 -4.51
CA VAL A 416 -4.70 5.99 -4.52
C VAL A 416 -3.45 5.53 -5.27
N GLN A 417 -3.11 6.20 -6.36
CA GLN A 417 -1.90 5.91 -7.16
C GLN A 417 -0.65 6.68 -6.70
N THR A 418 -0.83 7.93 -6.26
CA THR A 418 0.25 8.83 -5.83
C THR A 418 -0.07 9.41 -4.46
N PRO A 419 0.21 8.66 -3.38
CA PRO A 419 -0.14 9.11 -2.05
C PRO A 419 0.87 10.19 -1.62
N SER A 420 0.45 11.45 -1.61
CA SER A 420 1.30 12.56 -1.19
C SER A 420 1.04 12.94 0.27
N LEU A 421 1.95 13.68 0.88
CA LEU A 421 1.71 14.22 2.21
C LEU A 421 0.47 15.13 2.22
N GLN A 422 0.26 15.92 1.16
CA GLN A 422 -0.94 16.76 1.00
C GLN A 422 -2.22 15.91 1.00
N TYR A 423 -2.21 14.77 0.33
CA TYR A 423 -3.36 13.87 0.30
C TYR A 423 -3.72 13.34 1.70
N ILE A 424 -2.72 13.05 2.54
CA ILE A 424 -2.96 12.70 3.96
C ILE A 424 -3.60 13.88 4.71
N TYR A 425 -3.13 15.11 4.51
CA TYR A 425 -3.73 16.29 5.13
C TYR A 425 -5.22 16.44 4.74
N ASP A 426 -5.55 16.27 3.47
CA ASP A 426 -6.92 16.38 2.96
C ASP A 426 -7.84 15.32 3.57
N LEU A 427 -7.38 14.06 3.63
CA LEU A 427 -8.13 12.99 4.30
C LEU A 427 -8.24 13.21 5.82
N PHE A 428 -7.23 13.79 6.45
CA PHE A 428 -7.31 14.11 7.87
C PHE A 428 -8.31 15.25 8.17
N ASN A 429 -8.48 16.18 7.23
CA ASN A 429 -9.56 17.15 7.31
C ASN A 429 -10.92 16.46 7.24
N LEU A 430 -11.06 15.48 6.35
CA LEU A 430 -12.27 14.66 6.23
C LEU A 430 -12.58 13.85 7.51
N VAL A 431 -11.58 13.24 8.14
CA VAL A 431 -11.73 12.55 9.44
C VAL A 431 -12.28 13.47 10.54
N ARG A 432 -11.98 14.77 10.47
CA ARG A 432 -12.41 15.77 11.45
C ARG A 432 -13.71 16.46 11.07
N ASP A 433 -14.25 16.18 9.89
CA ASP A 433 -15.48 16.78 9.41
C ASP A 433 -16.67 16.39 10.32
N PRO A 434 -17.46 17.36 10.82
CA PRO A 434 -18.62 17.08 11.66
C PRO A 434 -19.67 16.16 11.02
N LEU A 435 -19.86 16.25 9.70
CA LEU A 435 -20.80 15.42 8.96
C LEU A 435 -20.34 13.96 8.93
N VAL A 436 -19.04 13.74 8.71
CA VAL A 436 -18.45 12.41 8.77
C VAL A 436 -18.52 11.86 10.19
N LYS A 437 -18.12 12.65 11.19
CA LYS A 437 -18.14 12.24 12.61
C LYS A 437 -19.52 11.87 13.13
N LYS A 438 -20.58 12.57 12.69
CA LYS A 438 -21.95 12.28 13.09
C LYS A 438 -22.43 10.91 12.59
N GLN A 439 -21.93 10.47 11.43
CA GLN A 439 -22.32 9.20 10.82
C GLN A 439 -21.39 8.07 11.28
N THR A 440 -21.86 7.23 12.21
CA THR A 440 -21.03 6.21 12.87
C THR A 440 -20.35 5.26 11.87
N LYS A 441 -21.11 4.67 10.94
CA LYS A 441 -20.59 3.72 9.93
C LYS A 441 -19.55 4.36 8.99
N VAL A 442 -19.78 5.62 8.62
CA VAL A 442 -18.89 6.37 7.72
C VAL A 442 -17.63 6.77 8.45
N ASN A 443 -17.75 7.31 9.67
CA ASN A 443 -16.61 7.68 10.52
C ASN A 443 -15.65 6.51 10.73
N GLU A 444 -16.16 5.37 11.19
CA GLU A 444 -15.38 4.14 11.41
C GLU A 444 -14.61 3.73 10.14
N THR A 445 -15.23 3.85 8.98
CA THR A 445 -14.60 3.53 7.71
C THR A 445 -13.54 4.54 7.30
N VAL A 446 -13.83 5.85 7.42
CA VAL A 446 -12.93 6.92 6.98
C VAL A 446 -11.65 6.92 7.81
N VAL A 447 -11.73 6.65 9.12
CA VAL A 447 -10.53 6.54 9.97
C VAL A 447 -9.66 5.33 9.62
N LEU A 448 -10.26 4.21 9.21
CA LEU A 448 -9.53 3.03 8.73
C LEU A 448 -8.92 3.27 7.34
N ALA A 449 -9.65 3.93 6.44
CA ALA A 449 -9.12 4.33 5.14
C ALA A 449 -7.91 5.27 5.30
N PHE A 450 -8.03 6.24 6.22
CA PHE A 450 -6.93 7.15 6.57
C PHE A 450 -5.69 6.38 7.05
N SER A 451 -5.82 5.43 7.97
CA SER A 451 -4.65 4.70 8.51
C SER A 451 -3.96 3.82 7.46
N ASN A 452 -4.72 3.18 6.57
CA ASN A 452 -4.13 2.42 5.46
C ASN A 452 -3.35 3.33 4.49
N ILE A 453 -3.89 4.50 4.15
CA ILE A 453 -3.23 5.46 3.25
C ILE A 453 -2.00 6.06 3.94
N TYR A 454 -2.07 6.33 5.24
CA TYR A 454 -0.93 6.75 6.05
C TYR A 454 0.20 5.73 5.95
N ARG A 455 -0.09 4.44 6.17
CA ARG A 455 0.88 3.34 6.08
C ARG A 455 1.52 3.26 4.70
N PHE A 456 0.71 3.40 3.65
CA PHE A 456 1.18 3.39 2.27
C PHE A 456 2.18 4.53 2.00
N VAL A 457 1.89 5.77 2.43
CA VAL A 457 2.85 6.90 2.33
C VAL A 457 4.12 6.64 3.15
N GLN A 458 3.96 6.15 4.38
CA GLN A 458 5.09 5.86 5.27
C GLN A 458 6.07 4.87 4.63
N SER A 459 5.55 3.80 4.04
CA SER A 459 6.36 2.78 3.36
C SER A 459 7.11 3.32 2.13
N ARG A 460 6.51 4.27 1.39
CA ARG A 460 7.07 4.82 0.15
C ARG A 460 8.17 5.84 0.40
N LEU A 461 8.00 6.72 1.39
CA LEU A 461 8.88 7.89 1.51
C LEU A 461 10.31 7.56 1.97
N LYS A 462 10.59 6.36 2.52
CA LYS A 462 11.91 5.89 3.04
C LYS A 462 12.68 6.88 3.95
N ARG A 463 12.11 8.05 4.23
CA ARG A 463 12.62 9.18 5.00
C ARG A 463 11.47 9.68 5.87
N ASN A 464 11.67 9.59 7.18
CA ASN A 464 10.91 10.28 8.23
C ASN A 464 10.76 11.76 7.80
N TYR A 465 9.60 12.42 7.85
CA TYR A 465 8.71 12.56 8.99
C TYR A 465 7.27 12.80 8.52
N ILE A 466 6.41 11.77 8.57
CA ILE A 466 4.97 12.08 8.67
C ILE A 466 4.76 12.73 10.05
N PRO A 467 4.19 13.94 10.12
CA PRO A 467 4.01 14.67 11.37
C PRO A 467 3.36 13.83 12.47
N SER A 468 3.94 13.88 13.68
CA SER A 468 3.44 13.10 14.83
C SER A 468 2.02 13.49 15.27
N TYR A 469 1.51 14.64 14.83
CA TYR A 469 0.19 15.12 15.24
C TYR A 469 -0.94 14.20 14.77
N PHE A 470 -0.79 13.50 13.63
CA PHE A 470 -1.79 12.53 13.17
C PHE A 470 -1.96 11.39 14.17
N ILE A 471 -0.84 10.79 14.59
CA ILE A 471 -0.82 9.73 15.62
C ILE A 471 -1.36 10.28 16.94
N LYS A 472 -0.89 11.46 17.38
CA LYS A 472 -1.36 12.09 18.63
C LYS A 472 -2.86 12.33 18.66
N TYR A 473 -3.47 12.62 17.51
CA TYR A 473 -4.92 12.76 17.41
C TYR A 473 -5.63 11.45 17.79
N PHE A 474 -5.27 10.33 17.16
CA PHE A 474 -5.90 9.03 17.45
C PHE A 474 -5.52 8.49 18.83
N VAL A 475 -4.32 8.79 19.35
CA VAL A 475 -3.95 8.50 20.74
C VAL A 475 -4.87 9.23 21.72
N ARG A 476 -5.20 10.51 21.44
CA ARG A 476 -6.15 11.27 22.26
C ARG A 476 -7.56 10.67 22.17
N GLU A 477 -8.01 10.28 20.98
CA GLU A 477 -9.32 9.63 20.81
C GLU A 477 -9.39 8.26 21.54
N LEU A 478 -8.33 7.44 21.47
CA LEU A 478 -8.20 6.21 22.24
C LEU A 478 -8.25 6.48 23.75
N TYR A 479 -7.52 7.49 24.23
CA TYR A 479 -7.55 7.87 25.64
C TYR A 479 -8.93 8.36 26.09
N ASN A 480 -9.63 9.13 25.25
CA ASN A 480 -10.99 9.56 25.52
C ASN A 480 -11.97 8.37 25.58
N ALA A 481 -11.83 7.39 24.69
CA ALA A 481 -12.62 6.16 24.70
C ALA A 481 -12.36 5.34 25.98
N TYR A 482 -11.09 5.19 26.36
CA TYR A 482 -10.68 4.58 27.63
C TYR A 482 -11.31 5.28 28.84
N ARG A 483 -11.23 6.61 28.92
CA ARG A 483 -11.82 7.39 30.03
C ARG A 483 -13.34 7.23 30.14
N LYS A 484 -14.01 6.99 29.02
CA LYS A 484 -15.46 6.78 28.95
C LYS A 484 -15.87 5.31 29.10
N LYS A 485 -14.91 4.38 29.20
CA LYS A 485 -15.13 2.93 29.14
C LYS A 485 -15.90 2.51 27.87
N ASP A 486 -15.64 3.18 26.76
CA ASP A 486 -16.27 2.90 25.47
C ASP A 486 -15.47 1.81 24.74
N GLY A 487 -15.79 0.54 25.04
CA GLY A 487 -15.11 -0.64 24.49
C GLY A 487 -15.09 -0.66 22.96
N ARG A 488 -16.16 -0.18 22.31
CA ARG A 488 -16.26 -0.11 20.85
C ARG A 488 -15.24 0.86 20.26
N ASN A 489 -15.17 2.09 20.78
CA ASN A 489 -14.21 3.08 20.29
C ASN A 489 -12.76 2.74 20.68
N ILE A 490 -12.52 2.06 21.81
CA ILE A 490 -11.19 1.51 22.14
C ILE A 490 -10.71 0.59 21.02
N GLN A 491 -11.57 -0.34 20.56
CA GLN A 491 -11.24 -1.26 19.48
C GLN A 491 -10.96 -0.53 18.15
N VAL A 492 -11.82 0.44 17.77
CA VAL A 492 -11.64 1.21 16.52
C VAL A 492 -10.31 1.96 16.53
N TYR A 493 -10.02 2.73 17.59
CA TYR A 493 -8.81 3.55 17.61
C TYR A 493 -7.53 2.72 17.80
N ALA A 494 -7.60 1.58 18.48
CA ALA A 494 -6.51 0.60 18.50
C ALA A 494 -6.23 0.05 17.09
N GLN A 495 -7.27 -0.28 16.32
CA GLN A 495 -7.13 -0.74 14.93
C GLN A 495 -6.56 0.35 14.03
N VAL A 496 -7.04 1.59 14.15
CA VAL A 496 -6.53 2.73 13.38
C VAL A 496 -5.06 2.96 13.65
N LEU A 497 -4.64 2.97 14.92
CA LEU A 497 -3.24 3.14 15.30
C LEU A 497 -2.36 2.01 14.77
N GLY A 498 -2.76 0.75 14.97
CA GLY A 498 -2.02 -0.41 14.46
C GLY A 498 -1.90 -0.43 12.93
N ASN A 499 -3.00 -0.14 12.23
CA ASN A 499 -3.03 -0.02 10.78
C ASN A 499 -2.10 1.08 10.24
N THR A 500 -1.63 2.05 11.03
CA THR A 500 -0.65 3.02 10.51
C THR A 500 0.69 2.38 10.15
N GLY A 501 1.04 1.24 10.75
CA GLY A 501 2.36 0.63 10.60
C GLY A 501 3.50 1.43 11.29
N ASP A 502 3.17 2.47 12.03
CA ASP A 502 4.15 3.37 12.65
C ASP A 502 4.59 2.86 14.03
N ILE A 503 5.86 2.48 14.15
CA ILE A 503 6.43 1.98 15.42
C ILE A 503 6.31 2.98 16.58
N ARG A 504 6.19 4.29 16.31
CA ARG A 504 6.04 5.32 17.35
C ARG A 504 4.76 5.15 18.17
N ILE A 505 3.76 4.41 17.68
CA ILE A 505 2.54 4.11 18.45
C ILE A 505 2.84 3.32 19.72
N MET A 506 3.95 2.55 19.75
CA MET A 506 4.32 1.71 20.89
C MET A 506 4.51 2.53 22.16
N ASN A 507 5.06 3.75 22.05
CA ASN A 507 5.22 4.68 23.19
C ASN A 507 3.88 5.04 23.87
N TYR A 508 2.76 4.87 23.15
CA TYR A 508 1.42 5.20 23.64
C TYR A 508 0.59 3.96 23.99
N LEU A 509 0.84 2.83 23.31
CA LEU A 509 0.14 1.57 23.56
C LEU A 509 0.77 0.75 24.71
N GLU A 510 2.05 0.94 25.00
CA GLU A 510 2.77 0.20 26.05
C GLU A 510 2.03 0.14 27.40
N PRO A 511 1.48 1.24 27.97
CA PRO A 511 0.76 1.18 29.25
C PRO A 511 -0.47 0.25 29.23
N TYR A 512 -1.10 0.07 28.06
CA TYR A 512 -2.23 -0.84 27.91
C TYR A 512 -1.74 -2.29 27.75
N LEU A 513 -0.70 -2.51 26.94
CA LEU A 513 -0.14 -3.83 26.69
C LEU A 513 0.50 -4.45 27.94
N SER A 514 1.12 -3.62 28.79
CA SER A 514 1.75 -4.03 30.04
C SER A 514 0.80 -4.13 31.23
N GLY A 515 -0.50 -3.85 31.04
CA GLY A 515 -1.50 -3.87 32.12
C GLY A 515 -1.41 -2.72 33.14
N GLN A 516 -0.69 -1.63 32.83
CA GLN A 516 -0.69 -0.42 33.69
C GLN A 516 -2.02 0.34 33.61
N ARG A 517 -2.73 0.22 32.48
CA ARG A 517 -4.08 0.74 32.29
C ARG A 517 -5.06 -0.42 32.31
N ASP A 518 -6.15 -0.23 33.05
CA ASP A 518 -7.16 -1.25 33.28
C ASP A 518 -8.07 -1.39 32.04
N ILE A 519 -7.79 -2.42 31.23
CA ILE A 519 -8.56 -2.82 30.06
C ILE A 519 -8.85 -4.32 30.12
N THR A 520 -9.90 -4.76 29.44
CA THR A 520 -10.24 -6.18 29.40
C THR A 520 -9.15 -6.99 28.70
N THR A 521 -9.01 -8.26 29.05
CA THR A 521 -8.10 -9.18 28.33
C THR A 521 -8.40 -9.22 26.84
N PHE A 522 -9.68 -9.19 26.46
CA PHE A 522 -10.12 -9.11 25.07
C PHE A 522 -9.56 -7.87 24.36
N GLN A 523 -9.74 -6.69 24.94
CA GLN A 523 -9.22 -5.43 24.38
C GLN A 523 -7.69 -5.48 24.25
N ARG A 524 -7.01 -6.09 25.23
CA ARG A 524 -5.55 -6.21 25.24
C ARG A 524 -5.04 -7.15 24.16
N VAL A 525 -5.68 -8.31 23.96
CA VAL A 525 -5.37 -9.24 22.86
C VAL A 525 -5.63 -8.57 21.50
N HIS A 526 -6.75 -7.84 21.36
CA HIS A 526 -7.03 -7.05 20.17
C HIS A 526 -5.92 -6.02 19.90
N MET A 527 -5.46 -5.29 20.91
CA MET A 527 -4.35 -4.34 20.77
C MET A 527 -3.04 -5.01 20.33
N PHE A 528 -2.73 -6.23 20.78
CA PHE A 528 -1.61 -7.00 20.24
C PHE A 528 -1.83 -7.34 18.76
N LYS A 529 -3.01 -7.85 18.41
CA LYS A 529 -3.38 -8.19 17.03
C LYS A 529 -3.19 -7.01 16.08
N THR A 530 -3.54 -5.79 16.50
CA THR A 530 -3.40 -4.61 15.62
C THR A 530 -1.95 -4.26 15.26
N LEU A 531 -0.95 -4.80 15.98
CA LEU A 531 0.48 -4.60 15.69
C LEU A 531 0.97 -5.37 14.46
N GLU A 532 0.13 -6.22 13.86
CA GLU A 532 0.46 -6.95 12.63
C GLU A 532 0.96 -6.03 11.51
N LYS A 533 0.29 -4.90 11.27
CA LYS A 533 0.73 -3.96 10.23
C LYS A 533 2.00 -3.21 10.60
N VAL A 534 2.35 -3.13 11.89
CA VAL A 534 3.62 -2.54 12.35
C VAL A 534 4.79 -3.46 12.03
N ILE A 535 4.64 -4.77 12.24
CA ILE A 535 5.67 -5.77 11.93
C ILE A 535 5.84 -5.99 10.43
N GLU A 536 4.73 -5.89 9.67
CA GLU A 536 4.77 -5.90 8.21
C GLU A 536 5.55 -4.73 7.63
N VAL A 537 5.67 -3.60 8.33
CA VAL A 537 6.48 -2.44 7.88
C VAL A 537 7.88 -2.46 8.49
N ASN A 538 8.03 -2.96 9.72
CA ASN A 538 9.27 -2.98 10.49
C ASN A 538 9.56 -4.40 11.00
N PRO A 539 10.12 -5.29 10.16
CA PRO A 539 10.36 -6.67 10.54
C PRO A 539 11.39 -6.70 11.67
N HIS A 540 11.29 -7.71 12.52
CA HIS A 540 12.16 -7.96 13.66
C HIS A 540 12.12 -6.96 14.84
N GLN A 541 11.74 -5.69 14.65
CA GLN A 541 11.82 -4.65 15.71
C GLN A 541 11.02 -4.98 16.99
N LEU A 542 9.94 -5.75 16.86
CA LEU A 542 9.08 -6.14 17.99
C LEU A 542 9.26 -7.59 18.46
N THR A 543 10.17 -8.36 17.84
CA THR A 543 10.37 -9.79 18.17
C THR A 543 10.66 -10.00 19.66
N ARG A 544 11.53 -9.15 20.24
CA ARG A 544 11.90 -9.22 21.66
C ARG A 544 10.70 -8.96 22.57
N LEU A 545 9.84 -8.03 22.19
CA LEU A 545 8.61 -7.71 22.93
C LEU A 545 7.69 -8.94 22.96
N PHE A 546 7.42 -9.54 21.80
CA PHE A 546 6.52 -10.69 21.72
C PHE A 546 7.07 -11.92 22.43
N LEU A 547 8.39 -12.16 22.32
CA LEU A 547 9.04 -13.25 23.04
C LEU A 547 8.94 -13.06 24.56
N LYS A 548 9.06 -11.82 25.07
CA LYS A 548 8.85 -11.52 26.49
C LYS A 548 7.45 -11.93 26.96
N TYR A 549 6.40 -11.55 26.23
CA TYR A 549 5.02 -11.90 26.60
C TYR A 549 4.72 -13.40 26.43
N LEU A 550 5.32 -14.05 25.43
CA LEU A 550 5.21 -15.51 25.28
C LEU A 550 5.83 -16.24 26.47
N MET A 551 7.00 -15.81 26.95
CA MET A 551 7.74 -16.49 28.02
C MET A 551 7.21 -16.19 29.42
N ASP A 552 6.43 -15.13 29.61
CA ASP A 552 5.82 -14.81 30.91
C ASP A 552 4.71 -15.81 31.25
N ARG A 553 4.96 -16.64 32.28
CA ARG A 553 4.00 -17.67 32.73
C ARG A 553 2.82 -17.09 33.50
N ASN A 554 2.93 -15.86 33.99
CA ASN A 554 1.83 -15.17 34.67
C ASN A 554 0.91 -14.46 33.66
N GLU A 555 1.29 -14.45 32.38
CA GLU A 555 0.52 -13.81 31.34
C GLU A 555 -0.72 -14.63 30.95
N HIS A 556 -1.80 -13.94 30.59
CA HIS A 556 -3.02 -14.59 30.13
C HIS A 556 -2.76 -15.45 28.88
N PRO A 557 -3.27 -16.70 28.81
CA PRO A 557 -3.00 -17.61 27.69
C PRO A 557 -3.26 -17.00 26.31
N ASP A 558 -4.37 -16.28 26.13
CA ASP A 558 -4.71 -15.65 24.85
C ASP A 558 -3.70 -14.60 24.40
N VAL A 559 -3.13 -13.85 25.34
CA VAL A 559 -2.08 -12.86 25.04
C VAL A 559 -0.84 -13.60 24.57
N ARG A 560 -0.46 -14.69 25.26
CA ARG A 560 0.67 -15.54 24.86
C ARG A 560 0.45 -16.14 23.46
N VAL A 561 -0.74 -16.67 23.19
CA VAL A 561 -1.15 -17.22 21.88
C VAL A 561 -1.06 -16.16 20.78
N GLN A 562 -1.60 -14.96 21.01
CA GLN A 562 -1.53 -13.87 20.02
C GLN A 562 -0.08 -13.45 19.74
N ASN A 563 0.79 -13.46 20.75
CA ASN A 563 2.21 -13.17 20.57
C ASN A 563 2.94 -14.27 19.78
N VAL A 564 2.53 -15.54 19.85
CA VAL A 564 3.05 -16.61 18.96
C VAL A 564 2.70 -16.31 17.50
N ILE A 565 1.45 -15.91 17.23
CA ILE A 565 1.00 -15.56 15.87
C ILE A 565 1.84 -14.38 15.32
N LEU A 566 2.02 -13.32 16.12
CA LEU A 566 2.83 -12.15 15.74
C LEU A 566 4.31 -12.49 15.55
N LEU A 567 4.87 -13.38 16.38
CA LEU A 567 6.25 -13.85 16.19
C LEU A 567 6.43 -14.53 14.83
N MET A 568 5.51 -15.40 14.42
CA MET A 568 5.59 -16.04 13.11
C MET A 568 5.51 -15.06 11.94
N LYS A 569 4.71 -14.01 12.07
CA LYS A 569 4.60 -12.93 11.07
C LYS A 569 5.82 -11.98 11.05
N SER A 570 6.68 -12.03 12.07
CA SER A 570 7.83 -11.13 12.24
C SER A 570 9.14 -11.61 11.58
N ASP A 571 9.06 -12.64 10.71
CA ASP A 571 10.20 -13.38 10.14
C ASP A 571 11.21 -13.84 11.22
N PRO A 572 10.80 -14.76 12.12
CA PRO A 572 11.61 -15.12 13.27
C PRO A 572 12.95 -15.77 12.85
N SER A 573 13.99 -15.57 13.66
CA SER A 573 15.27 -16.26 13.46
C SER A 573 15.17 -17.73 13.83
N VAL A 574 16.14 -18.53 13.36
CA VAL A 574 16.25 -19.96 13.74
C VAL A 574 16.31 -20.13 15.26
N THR A 575 17.05 -19.26 15.96
CA THR A 575 17.15 -19.29 17.43
C THR A 575 15.79 -19.07 18.10
N VAL A 576 14.99 -18.13 17.60
CA VAL A 576 13.64 -17.88 18.13
C VAL A 576 12.74 -19.10 17.89
N LEU A 577 12.78 -19.68 16.69
CA LEU A 577 11.97 -20.86 16.36
C LEU A 577 12.36 -22.10 17.20
N LYS A 578 13.65 -22.35 17.41
CA LYS A 578 14.12 -23.42 18.31
C LYS A 578 13.69 -23.16 19.76
N THR A 579 13.79 -21.91 20.22
CA THR A 579 13.29 -21.53 21.57
C THR A 579 11.79 -21.81 21.70
N MET A 580 11.00 -21.40 20.70
CA MET A 580 9.56 -21.69 20.63
C MET A 580 9.27 -23.20 20.64
N ALA A 581 10.07 -23.99 19.92
CA ALA A 581 9.94 -25.45 19.93
C ALA A 581 10.24 -26.05 21.31
N GLN A 582 11.31 -25.62 21.97
CA GLN A 582 11.68 -26.09 23.31
C GLN A 582 10.63 -25.72 24.38
N ILE A 583 9.98 -24.54 24.27
CA ILE A 583 8.87 -24.15 25.16
C ILE A 583 7.77 -25.22 25.17
N THR A 584 7.47 -25.85 24.03
CA THR A 584 6.40 -26.86 23.93
C THR A 584 6.59 -28.09 24.82
N GLN A 585 7.81 -28.34 25.29
CA GLN A 585 8.12 -29.48 26.16
C GLN A 585 7.72 -29.21 27.61
N GLN A 586 7.93 -27.98 28.08
CA GLN A 586 7.75 -27.58 29.48
C GLN A 586 6.46 -26.79 29.72
N GLU A 587 5.83 -26.28 28.67
CA GLU A 587 4.64 -25.46 28.77
C GLU A 587 3.43 -26.27 29.29
N PRO A 588 2.81 -25.86 30.41
CA PRO A 588 1.63 -26.56 30.94
C PRO A 588 0.33 -26.22 30.20
N ILE A 589 0.26 -25.06 29.53
CA ILE A 589 -0.98 -24.58 28.93
C ILE A 589 -1.10 -25.12 27.49
N ASN A 590 -2.00 -26.08 27.28
CA ASN A 590 -2.23 -26.71 25.96
C ASN A 590 -2.62 -25.72 24.86
N GLN A 591 -3.31 -24.62 25.21
CA GLN A 591 -3.61 -23.53 24.26
C GLN A 591 -2.33 -22.95 23.64
N VAL A 592 -1.29 -22.74 24.45
CA VAL A 592 0.01 -22.19 24.01
C VAL A 592 0.82 -23.26 23.27
N VAL A 593 0.84 -24.50 23.77
CA VAL A 593 1.54 -25.63 23.10
C VAL A 593 1.00 -25.85 21.69
N SER A 594 -0.33 -25.89 21.54
CA SER A 594 -0.99 -26.16 20.26
C SER A 594 -0.66 -25.11 19.20
N VAL A 595 -0.70 -23.82 19.54
CA VAL A 595 -0.37 -22.77 18.56
C VAL A 595 1.12 -22.80 18.18
N LEU A 596 2.03 -23.09 19.11
CA LEU A 596 3.47 -23.24 18.83
C LEU A 596 3.73 -24.43 17.89
N GLN A 597 3.15 -25.60 18.18
CA GLN A 597 3.29 -26.79 17.36
C GLN A 597 2.73 -26.57 15.95
N THR A 598 1.51 -26.04 15.84
CA THR A 598 0.85 -25.84 14.53
C THR A 598 1.58 -24.80 13.68
N ALA A 599 2.00 -23.67 14.29
CA ALA A 599 2.77 -22.63 13.62
C ALA A 599 4.06 -23.17 12.99
N ILE A 600 4.91 -23.83 13.78
CA ILE A 600 6.22 -24.33 13.32
C ILE A 600 6.05 -25.46 12.31
N ARG A 601 5.13 -26.40 12.58
CA ARG A 601 4.91 -27.56 11.72
C ARG A 601 4.40 -27.15 10.35
N THR A 602 3.40 -26.28 10.27
CA THR A 602 2.85 -25.83 8.99
C THR A 602 3.82 -24.92 8.24
N ALA A 603 4.53 -24.02 8.95
CA ALA A 603 5.60 -23.21 8.35
C ALA A 603 6.67 -24.08 7.66
N SER A 604 7.10 -25.19 8.27
CA SER A 604 8.13 -26.08 7.71
C SER A 604 7.73 -26.74 6.38
N GLN A 605 6.42 -26.84 6.11
CA GLN A 605 5.82 -27.50 4.96
C GLN A 605 5.55 -26.56 3.77
N LEU A 606 5.68 -25.24 3.98
CA LEU A 606 5.50 -24.25 2.93
C LEU A 606 6.50 -24.45 1.77
N LYS A 607 6.03 -24.22 0.54
CA LYS A 607 6.78 -24.43 -0.71
C LYS A 607 6.86 -23.18 -1.58
N GLY A 608 6.00 -22.19 -1.34
CA GLY A 608 5.90 -20.98 -2.13
C GLY A 608 7.15 -20.11 -2.02
N PRO A 609 7.53 -19.40 -3.11
CA PRO A 609 8.78 -18.63 -3.17
C PRO A 609 8.86 -17.52 -2.11
N ARG A 610 7.72 -16.96 -1.71
CA ARG A 610 7.62 -15.87 -0.71
C ARG A 610 7.95 -16.30 0.72
N HIS A 611 7.61 -17.53 1.12
CA HIS A 611 7.86 -18.03 2.47
C HIS A 611 9.00 -19.05 2.53
N TYR A 612 9.77 -19.19 1.46
CA TYR A 612 10.89 -20.13 1.40
C TYR A 612 11.86 -19.94 2.58
N GLN A 613 12.17 -18.70 2.96
CA GLN A 613 13.03 -18.39 4.09
C GLN A 613 12.43 -18.86 5.43
N LEU A 614 11.16 -18.55 5.68
CA LEU A 614 10.47 -19.01 6.89
C LEU A 614 10.41 -20.55 6.95
N ALA A 615 10.09 -21.19 5.83
CA ALA A 615 10.01 -22.65 5.73
C ALA A 615 11.37 -23.30 6.02
N TYR A 616 12.43 -22.78 5.42
CA TYR A 616 13.80 -23.24 5.63
C TYR A 616 14.20 -23.11 7.11
N LYS A 617 13.94 -21.97 7.75
CA LYS A 617 14.21 -21.76 9.18
C LYS A 617 13.37 -22.70 10.05
N ALA A 618 12.07 -22.87 9.76
CA ALA A 618 11.17 -23.72 10.53
C ALA A 618 11.52 -25.22 10.49
N ARG A 619 12.03 -25.72 9.35
CA ARG A 619 12.53 -27.10 9.24
C ARG A 619 13.65 -27.42 10.23
N SER A 620 14.42 -26.43 10.66
CA SER A 620 15.50 -26.63 11.65
C SER A 620 15.00 -26.74 13.10
N ALA A 621 13.72 -26.45 13.37
CA ALA A 621 13.11 -26.45 14.70
C ALA A 621 11.94 -27.45 14.83
N VAL A 622 11.40 -27.97 13.72
CA VAL A 622 10.20 -28.82 13.73
C VAL A 622 10.39 -30.13 14.51
N ASP A 623 11.58 -30.70 14.46
CA ASP A 623 11.90 -31.96 15.16
C ASP A 623 12.11 -31.78 16.67
N GLU A 624 12.21 -30.53 17.15
CA GLU A 624 12.33 -30.19 18.58
C GLU A 624 10.97 -29.99 19.27
N LEU A 625 9.88 -30.03 18.50
CA LEU A 625 8.51 -29.91 19.00
C LEU A 625 8.14 -31.09 19.89
N SER A 626 7.33 -30.84 20.92
CA SER A 626 6.76 -31.89 21.74
C SER A 626 5.81 -32.79 20.94
N THR A 627 5.68 -34.05 21.37
CA THR A 627 4.84 -35.08 20.73
C THR A 627 3.40 -35.10 21.25
N ARG A 628 3.00 -34.10 22.05
CA ARG A 628 1.65 -34.04 22.64
C ARG A 628 0.60 -33.88 21.54
N ASN A 629 -0.48 -34.67 21.62
CA ASN A 629 -1.61 -34.57 20.70
C ASN A 629 -2.53 -33.43 21.11
N MET A 630 -2.85 -32.55 20.15
CA MET A 630 -3.71 -31.38 20.34
C MET A 630 -4.92 -31.51 19.41
N ASP A 631 -6.12 -31.51 19.98
CA ASP A 631 -7.37 -31.58 19.22
C ASP A 631 -7.72 -30.24 18.53
N ALA A 632 -8.92 -30.12 17.97
CA ALA A 632 -9.38 -28.93 17.25
C ALA A 632 -9.82 -27.76 18.16
N SER A 633 -10.05 -28.01 19.46
CA SER A 633 -10.54 -27.00 20.41
C SER A 633 -9.44 -26.02 20.88
N TYR A 634 -8.18 -26.44 20.79
CA TYR A 634 -7.03 -25.61 21.14
C TYR A 634 -6.68 -24.60 20.04
N SER A 635 -6.00 -23.53 20.44
CA SER A 635 -5.50 -22.47 19.56
C SER A 635 -4.56 -23.00 18.49
N LYS A 636 -4.65 -22.46 17.27
CA LYS A 636 -3.86 -22.91 16.11
C LYS A 636 -3.43 -21.74 15.24
N ASN A 637 -2.31 -21.91 14.56
CA ASN A 637 -1.88 -21.02 13.50
C ASN A 637 -1.48 -21.91 12.30
N PHE A 638 -2.36 -21.98 11.30
CA PHE A 638 -2.09 -22.71 10.07
C PHE A 638 -1.53 -21.76 9.03
N LEU A 639 -0.39 -22.15 8.46
CA LEU A 639 0.18 -21.52 7.28
C LEU A 639 0.18 -22.53 6.13
N VAL A 640 -0.54 -22.22 5.07
CA VAL A 640 -0.67 -23.08 3.89
C VAL A 640 -0.33 -22.27 2.65
N ASP A 641 0.40 -22.88 1.74
CA ASP A 641 0.56 -22.35 0.40
C ASP A 641 0.35 -23.43 -0.64
N HIS A 642 0.00 -22.98 -1.84
CA HIS A 642 -0.10 -23.83 -3.00
C HIS A 642 0.40 -23.10 -4.22
N LEU A 643 0.96 -23.89 -5.13
CA LEU A 643 1.66 -23.44 -6.30
C LEU A 643 1.19 -24.26 -7.49
N SER A 644 0.70 -23.60 -8.54
CA SER A 644 0.33 -24.25 -9.78
C SER A 644 0.91 -23.51 -10.99
N ASP A 645 1.99 -24.06 -11.52
CA ASP A 645 2.68 -23.51 -12.68
C ASP A 645 1.75 -23.47 -13.91
N ASN A 646 0.93 -24.52 -14.10
CA ASN A 646 0.03 -24.64 -15.26
C ASN A 646 -0.97 -23.49 -15.34
N PHE A 647 -1.50 -23.04 -14.21
CA PHE A 647 -2.52 -21.99 -14.15
C PHE A 647 -1.97 -20.60 -13.85
N ASN A 648 -0.64 -20.44 -13.76
CA ASN A 648 0.01 -19.21 -13.28
C ASN A 648 -0.68 -18.69 -12.00
N PHE A 649 -0.91 -19.63 -11.09
CA PHE A 649 -1.71 -19.45 -9.89
C PHE A 649 -0.88 -19.82 -8.69
N ASP A 650 -0.87 -18.93 -7.71
CA ASP A 650 -0.45 -19.28 -6.36
C ASP A 650 -1.49 -18.75 -5.37
N TYR A 651 -1.53 -19.40 -4.21
CA TYR A 651 -2.16 -18.77 -3.07
C TYR A 651 -1.39 -19.07 -1.79
N GLN A 652 -1.61 -18.17 -0.84
CA GLN A 652 -1.15 -18.27 0.53
C GLN A 652 -2.35 -18.08 1.42
N GLN A 653 -2.47 -18.94 2.42
CA GLN A 653 -3.59 -18.97 3.33
C GLN A 653 -3.06 -19.04 4.75
N SER A 654 -3.53 -18.14 5.61
CA SER A 654 -3.35 -18.24 7.06
C SER A 654 -4.68 -18.42 7.76
N ILE A 655 -4.71 -19.32 8.73
CA ILE A 655 -5.86 -19.51 9.62
C ILE A 655 -5.36 -19.40 11.06
N GLU A 656 -5.75 -18.31 11.70
CA GLU A 656 -5.38 -17.97 13.07
C GLU A 656 -6.58 -18.21 13.98
N GLN A 657 -6.39 -19.06 14.98
CA GLN A 657 -7.45 -19.49 15.88
C GLN A 657 -7.00 -19.31 17.34
N ILE A 658 -7.81 -18.58 18.11
CA ILE A 658 -7.72 -18.59 19.58
C ILE A 658 -8.85 -19.48 20.10
N GLY A 659 -8.47 -20.63 20.66
CA GLY A 659 -9.40 -21.62 21.21
C GLY A 659 -10.23 -21.05 22.35
N SER A 660 -11.42 -21.61 22.57
CA SER A 660 -12.26 -21.26 23.70
C SER A 660 -12.26 -22.36 24.76
N GLN A 661 -12.47 -21.97 26.02
CA GLN A 661 -12.70 -22.93 27.12
C GLN A 661 -14.19 -23.24 27.31
N ASP A 662 -15.06 -22.37 26.80
CA ASP A 662 -16.50 -22.46 26.99
C ASP A 662 -17.24 -23.09 25.80
N SER A 663 -16.59 -23.21 24.63
CA SER A 663 -17.21 -23.69 23.40
C SER A 663 -16.21 -24.43 22.52
N LEU A 664 -16.71 -25.35 21.69
CA LEU A 664 -15.94 -25.97 20.61
C LEU A 664 -15.59 -24.95 19.52
N ALA A 665 -16.43 -23.94 19.33
CA ALA A 665 -16.12 -22.83 18.44
C ALA A 665 -15.05 -21.95 19.09
N PRO A 666 -14.02 -21.52 18.34
CA PRO A 666 -13.00 -20.63 18.89
C PRO A 666 -13.59 -19.26 19.19
N LYS A 667 -13.04 -18.57 20.18
CA LYS A 667 -13.43 -17.19 20.49
C LYS A 667 -12.78 -16.17 19.54
N SER A 668 -11.75 -16.57 18.79
CA SER A 668 -11.26 -15.80 17.66
C SER A 668 -10.89 -16.70 16.50
N LEU A 669 -11.30 -16.32 15.30
CA LEU A 669 -10.89 -16.93 14.05
C LEU A 669 -10.58 -15.82 13.06
N VAL A 670 -9.41 -15.86 12.45
CA VAL A 670 -9.05 -15.00 11.33
C VAL A 670 -8.56 -15.88 10.21
N HIS A 671 -9.14 -15.69 9.03
CA HIS A 671 -8.76 -16.36 7.81
C HIS A 671 -8.32 -15.30 6.80
N GLU A 672 -7.08 -15.40 6.36
CA GLU A 672 -6.52 -14.57 5.30
C GLU A 672 -6.12 -15.45 4.12
N LEU A 673 -6.51 -15.05 2.92
CA LEU A 673 -6.18 -15.69 1.66
C LEU A 673 -5.63 -14.61 0.73
N ILE A 674 -4.39 -14.79 0.30
CA ILE A 674 -3.74 -13.97 -0.71
C ILE A 674 -3.48 -14.86 -1.91
N SER A 675 -4.18 -14.62 -3.00
CA SER A 675 -4.01 -15.33 -4.26
C SER A 675 -3.43 -14.42 -5.33
N HIS A 676 -2.65 -15.02 -6.22
CA HIS A 676 -2.17 -14.36 -7.43
C HIS A 676 -2.62 -15.17 -8.64
N ILE A 677 -3.34 -14.53 -9.54
CA ILE A 677 -3.87 -15.14 -10.76
C ILE A 677 -3.43 -14.26 -11.92
N GLY A 678 -2.66 -14.80 -12.87
CA GLY A 678 -2.31 -14.07 -14.09
C GLY A 678 -1.53 -12.77 -13.83
N GLY A 679 -0.74 -12.71 -12.75
CA GLY A 679 0.00 -11.51 -12.34
C GLY A 679 -0.83 -10.46 -11.60
N GLY A 680 -2.11 -10.72 -11.30
CA GLY A 680 -2.95 -9.87 -10.45
C GLY A 680 -3.10 -10.46 -9.04
N LYS A 681 -2.94 -9.64 -8.01
CA LYS A 681 -3.21 -10.02 -6.62
C LYS A 681 -4.69 -9.87 -6.30
N THR A 682 -5.23 -10.85 -5.58
CA THR A 682 -6.49 -10.75 -4.87
C THR A 682 -6.26 -11.11 -3.41
N ASP A 683 -6.84 -10.30 -2.51
CA ASP A 683 -6.78 -10.54 -1.09
C ASP A 683 -8.19 -10.65 -0.49
N PHE A 684 -8.33 -11.63 0.37
CA PHE A 684 -9.53 -11.92 1.13
C PHE A 684 -9.13 -12.09 2.59
N GLN A 685 -9.81 -11.38 3.49
CA GLN A 685 -9.68 -11.59 4.92
C GLN A 685 -11.08 -11.63 5.53
N THR A 686 -11.30 -12.55 6.44
CA THR A 686 -12.49 -12.54 7.29
C THR A 686 -12.08 -12.97 8.67
N GLY A 687 -12.67 -12.38 9.69
CA GLY A 687 -12.41 -12.82 11.04
C GLY A 687 -13.42 -12.30 12.03
N TYR A 688 -13.40 -12.91 13.19
CA TYR A 688 -14.13 -12.44 14.36
C TYR A 688 -13.31 -12.63 15.61
N MET A 689 -13.67 -11.88 16.64
CA MET A 689 -13.13 -12.02 17.97
C MET A 689 -14.24 -11.72 18.98
N VAL A 690 -14.35 -12.54 20.02
CA VAL A 690 -15.29 -12.35 21.14
C VAL A 690 -14.59 -12.66 22.46
N ASN A 691 -15.05 -12.06 23.55
CA ASN A 691 -14.56 -12.39 24.89
C ASN A 691 -15.03 -13.79 25.35
N SER A 692 -16.29 -14.14 25.07
CA SER A 692 -16.87 -15.46 25.35
C SER A 692 -17.90 -15.83 24.28
N VAL A 693 -17.77 -17.05 23.74
CA VAL A 693 -18.71 -17.57 22.74
C VAL A 693 -20.03 -17.91 23.42
N ASN A 694 -19.99 -18.54 24.60
CA ASN A 694 -21.20 -18.91 25.30
C ASN A 694 -21.98 -17.69 25.79
N GLU A 695 -21.33 -16.65 26.30
CA GLU A 695 -22.03 -15.45 26.75
C GLU A 695 -22.65 -14.69 25.59
N LEU A 696 -21.97 -14.59 24.45
CA LEU A 696 -22.57 -14.03 23.23
C LEU A 696 -23.82 -14.84 22.82
N LEU A 697 -23.70 -16.16 22.69
CA LEU A 697 -24.82 -17.02 22.28
C LEU A 697 -25.97 -16.98 23.30
N ASN A 698 -25.67 -16.95 24.60
CA ASN A 698 -26.67 -16.86 25.65
C ASN A 698 -27.36 -15.50 25.64
N ASN A 699 -26.63 -14.40 25.43
CA ASN A 699 -27.21 -13.07 25.30
C ASN A 699 -28.13 -12.95 24.09
N VAL A 700 -27.77 -13.58 22.96
CA VAL A 700 -28.65 -13.65 21.79
C VAL A 700 -29.87 -14.51 22.10
N LYS A 701 -29.69 -15.72 22.67
CA LYS A 701 -30.80 -16.62 23.03
C LYS A 701 -31.75 -16.00 24.04
N ALA A 702 -31.25 -15.30 25.05
CA ALA A 702 -32.05 -14.66 26.10
C ALA A 702 -32.99 -13.57 25.56
N GLN A 703 -32.72 -13.03 24.37
CA GLN A 703 -33.61 -12.08 23.70
C GLN A 703 -34.82 -12.75 23.03
N PHE A 704 -34.88 -14.07 23.04
CA PHE A 704 -36.01 -14.87 22.57
C PHE A 704 -36.50 -15.74 23.74
N LYS A 705 -37.82 -15.85 23.97
CA LYS A 705 -38.38 -16.79 24.96
C LYS A 705 -38.14 -18.23 24.50
N ASN A 706 -37.80 -19.07 25.47
CA ASN A 706 -37.84 -20.51 25.30
C ASN A 706 -39.29 -20.95 25.08
N TYR A 707 -39.51 -21.76 24.04
CA TYR A 707 -40.82 -22.34 23.67
C TYR A 707 -41.48 -23.16 24.80
N THR A 708 -40.75 -23.46 25.88
CA THR A 708 -41.17 -24.34 26.98
C THR A 708 -41.50 -23.63 28.30
N GLN A 709 -41.48 -22.30 28.41
CA GLN A 709 -41.79 -21.61 29.67
C GLN A 709 -43.00 -20.65 29.59
N GLN A 710 -43.83 -20.73 30.64
CA GLN A 710 -45.14 -20.09 30.81
C GLN A 710 -45.16 -18.55 30.64
N PRO A 711 -46.36 -17.95 30.43
CA PRO A 711 -46.54 -16.58 29.91
C PRO A 711 -46.13 -15.43 30.85
N ASN A 712 -45.70 -15.69 32.07
CA ASN A 712 -45.67 -14.70 33.16
C ASN A 712 -44.29 -14.10 33.50
N CYS A 713 -43.28 -14.19 32.63
CA CYS A 713 -42.07 -13.38 32.79
C CYS A 713 -42.24 -12.02 32.11
N THR A 714 -42.49 -10.99 32.92
CA THR A 714 -42.43 -9.58 32.54
C THR A 714 -41.01 -9.23 32.06
N TYR A 715 -40.93 -8.53 30.93
CA TYR A 715 -39.71 -8.07 30.24
C TYR A 715 -38.81 -7.10 31.06
N SER A 716 -39.10 -6.84 32.34
CA SER A 716 -38.46 -5.79 33.15
C SER A 716 -37.17 -6.21 33.87
N GLY A 717 -36.56 -7.35 33.51
CA GLY A 717 -35.36 -7.90 34.18
C GLY A 717 -34.17 -8.23 33.25
N MET A 718 -34.18 -7.71 32.01
CA MET A 718 -33.17 -8.08 30.99
C MET A 718 -31.74 -7.63 31.36
N ASP A 719 -31.60 -6.61 32.20
CA ASP A 719 -30.31 -6.11 32.69
C ASP A 719 -29.61 -7.05 33.68
N GLU A 720 -30.34 -7.93 34.38
CA GLU A 720 -29.74 -8.91 35.30
C GLU A 720 -29.25 -10.18 34.58
N VAL A 721 -29.72 -10.43 33.35
CA VAL A 721 -29.45 -11.67 32.59
C VAL A 721 -28.35 -11.48 31.55
N LEU A 722 -28.24 -10.29 30.95
CA LEU A 722 -27.26 -10.01 29.91
C LEU A 722 -25.88 -9.76 30.52
N LYS A 723 -24.95 -10.66 30.26
CA LYS A 723 -23.55 -10.51 30.66
C LYS A 723 -22.80 -9.58 29.71
N ASP A 724 -21.69 -9.01 30.21
CA ASP A 724 -20.84 -8.14 29.40
C ASP A 724 -20.13 -8.91 28.28
N VAL A 725 -20.51 -8.62 27.04
CA VAL A 725 -19.91 -9.19 25.83
C VAL A 725 -19.20 -8.09 25.07
N GLU A 726 -18.00 -8.40 24.61
CA GLU A 726 -17.21 -7.57 23.71
C GLU A 726 -16.82 -8.42 22.51
N GLY A 727 -16.90 -7.83 21.31
CA GLY A 727 -16.46 -8.52 20.13
C GLY A 727 -16.27 -7.60 18.92
N ASN A 728 -15.72 -8.18 17.87
CA ASN A 728 -15.64 -7.56 16.56
C ASN A 728 -15.76 -8.59 15.44
N ILE A 729 -16.18 -8.09 14.28
CA ILE A 729 -16.12 -8.79 13.00
C ILE A 729 -15.26 -7.94 12.07
N GLU A 730 -14.32 -8.58 11.38
CA GLU A 730 -13.51 -7.96 10.35
C GLU A 730 -13.70 -8.67 9.03
N PHE A 731 -13.64 -7.89 7.96
CA PHE A 731 -13.76 -8.42 6.61
C PHE A 731 -13.01 -7.52 5.65
N LYS A 732 -12.25 -8.12 4.75
CA LYS A 732 -11.57 -7.47 3.65
C LYS A 732 -11.86 -8.26 2.39
N HIS A 733 -12.53 -7.64 1.44
CA HIS A 733 -12.89 -8.26 0.17
C HIS A 733 -13.08 -7.18 -0.89
N LEU A 734 -12.65 -7.45 -2.11
CA LEU A 734 -12.71 -6.49 -3.23
C LEU A 734 -12.08 -5.13 -2.85
N GLY A 735 -10.94 -5.17 -2.14
CA GLY A 735 -10.22 -3.98 -1.65
C GLY A 735 -10.92 -3.19 -0.54
N ALA A 736 -12.14 -3.56 -0.14
CA ALA A 736 -12.89 -2.89 0.92
C ALA A 736 -12.59 -3.53 2.28
N GLN A 737 -11.99 -2.78 3.19
CA GLN A 737 -11.83 -3.20 4.59
C GLN A 737 -13.00 -2.72 5.46
N ARG A 738 -13.53 -3.63 6.27
CA ARG A 738 -14.55 -3.41 7.29
C ARG A 738 -14.10 -3.94 8.63
N PHE A 739 -14.49 -3.20 9.66
CA PHE A 739 -14.30 -3.56 11.05
C PHE A 739 -15.54 -3.13 11.82
N TRP A 740 -16.25 -4.08 12.40
CA TRP A 740 -17.50 -3.87 13.11
C TRP A 740 -17.35 -4.31 14.56
N PRO A 741 -16.91 -3.42 15.45
CA PRO A 741 -16.89 -3.69 16.87
C PRO A 741 -18.31 -3.59 17.44
N PHE A 742 -18.60 -4.49 18.36
CA PHE A 742 -19.86 -4.59 19.07
C PHE A 742 -19.62 -4.87 20.56
N ASP A 743 -20.62 -4.52 21.35
CA ASP A 743 -20.69 -4.75 22.78
C ASP A 743 -22.11 -5.18 23.16
N SER A 744 -22.36 -5.40 24.45
CA SER A 744 -23.68 -5.71 24.98
C SER A 744 -24.76 -4.71 24.54
N SER A 745 -24.41 -3.42 24.35
CA SER A 745 -25.39 -2.40 23.95
C SER A 745 -25.91 -2.60 22.53
N LYS A 746 -25.04 -3.00 21.60
CA LYS A 746 -25.45 -3.35 20.23
C LYS A 746 -26.20 -4.67 20.17
N ILE A 747 -25.81 -5.64 21.00
CA ILE A 747 -26.45 -6.96 21.02
C ILE A 747 -27.90 -6.87 21.50
N ARG A 748 -28.25 -5.93 22.40
CA ARG A 748 -29.61 -5.78 22.98
C ARG A 748 -30.74 -5.65 21.97
N ASN A 749 -30.47 -5.15 20.77
CA ASN A 749 -31.48 -4.92 19.74
C ASN A 749 -31.38 -5.93 18.58
N ILE A 750 -30.56 -6.97 18.70
CA ILE A 750 -30.34 -7.91 17.57
C ILE A 750 -31.63 -8.68 17.24
N SER A 751 -32.47 -8.97 18.23
CA SER A 751 -33.75 -9.64 18.00
C SER A 751 -34.71 -8.81 17.14
N THR A 752 -34.78 -7.49 17.38
CA THR A 752 -35.64 -6.58 16.60
C THR A 752 -35.09 -6.37 15.19
N GLU A 753 -33.76 -6.31 15.02
CA GLU A 753 -33.13 -6.27 13.70
C GLU A 753 -33.40 -7.54 12.89
N ILE A 754 -33.29 -8.72 13.51
CA ILE A 754 -33.61 -10.00 12.87
C ILE A 754 -35.10 -10.07 12.49
N GLN A 755 -36.00 -9.64 13.38
CA GLN A 755 -37.44 -9.61 13.10
C GLN A 755 -37.78 -8.70 11.93
N GLN A 756 -37.20 -7.50 11.90
CA GLN A 756 -37.39 -6.57 10.80
C GLN A 756 -36.87 -7.16 9.49
N PHE A 757 -35.70 -7.81 9.53
CA PHE A 757 -35.15 -8.49 8.36
C PHE A 757 -36.06 -9.60 7.85
N ILE A 758 -36.58 -10.47 8.73
CA ILE A 758 -37.51 -11.54 8.35
C ILE A 758 -38.79 -10.94 7.76
N LYS A 759 -39.36 -9.91 8.40
CA LYS A 759 -40.56 -9.22 7.93
C LYS A 759 -40.37 -8.64 6.53
N ASP A 760 -39.23 -7.99 6.28
CA ASP A 760 -38.90 -7.38 5.00
C ASP A 760 -38.65 -8.39 3.88
N HIS A 761 -38.40 -9.66 4.22
CA HIS A 761 -38.10 -10.75 3.27
C HIS A 761 -39.13 -11.89 3.30
N LYS A 762 -40.23 -11.77 4.06
CA LYS A 762 -41.24 -12.84 4.21
C LYS A 762 -41.95 -13.16 2.89
N GLU A 763 -42.28 -12.14 2.12
CA GLU A 763 -42.96 -12.26 0.81
C GLU A 763 -42.00 -12.50 -0.37
N GLY A 764 -40.68 -12.52 -0.10
CA GLY A 764 -39.65 -12.58 -1.13
C GLY A 764 -39.32 -11.20 -1.68
N LYS A 765 -38.06 -10.79 -1.55
CA LYS A 765 -37.59 -9.47 -1.99
C LYS A 765 -36.51 -9.63 -3.05
N ASP A 766 -36.71 -8.96 -4.18
CA ASP A 766 -35.70 -8.88 -5.22
C ASP A 766 -34.52 -8.03 -4.75
N PHE A 767 -33.31 -8.55 -4.92
CA PHE A 767 -32.08 -7.82 -4.69
C PHE A 767 -31.26 -7.75 -5.98
N ARG A 768 -30.60 -6.61 -6.17
CA ARG A 768 -29.67 -6.36 -7.27
C ARG A 768 -28.40 -5.75 -6.74
N HIS A 769 -27.41 -6.61 -6.52
CA HIS A 769 -26.08 -6.20 -6.10
C HIS A 769 -25.16 -6.14 -7.32
N MET A 770 -24.44 -5.03 -7.45
CA MET A 770 -23.40 -4.86 -8.45
C MET A 770 -22.27 -4.06 -7.84
N LYS A 771 -21.04 -4.52 -8.04
CA LYS A 771 -19.84 -3.84 -7.60
C LYS A 771 -18.73 -3.96 -8.65
N PHE A 772 -18.24 -2.81 -9.11
CA PHE A 772 -16.95 -2.75 -9.78
C PHE A 772 -15.84 -2.48 -8.77
N TRP A 773 -14.72 -3.19 -8.94
CA TRP A 773 -13.53 -3.00 -8.13
C TRP A 773 -12.27 -3.20 -8.97
N THR A 774 -11.18 -2.58 -8.57
CA THR A 774 -9.85 -2.85 -9.12
C THR A 774 -8.94 -3.23 -7.96
N SER A 775 -8.41 -4.45 -7.98
CA SER A 775 -7.60 -4.99 -6.87
C SER A 775 -6.23 -4.35 -6.79
N GLU A 776 -5.71 -4.01 -7.97
CA GLU A 776 -4.34 -3.62 -8.16
C GLU A 776 -4.27 -2.71 -9.38
N THR A 777 -3.53 -1.61 -9.21
CA THR A 777 -3.07 -0.83 -10.34
C THR A 777 -1.58 -0.67 -10.22
N SER A 778 -0.84 -1.08 -11.25
CA SER A 778 0.59 -0.87 -11.34
C SER A 778 0.90 -0.02 -12.58
N THR A 779 1.73 1.00 -12.40
CA THR A 779 2.23 1.86 -13.47
C THR A 779 3.74 1.91 -13.37
N TYR A 780 4.43 1.58 -14.44
CA TYR A 780 5.88 1.72 -14.58
C TYR A 780 6.18 2.69 -15.71
N GLY A 781 6.60 3.90 -15.36
CA GLY A 781 7.07 4.93 -16.30
C GLY A 781 8.60 4.96 -16.37
N PHE A 782 9.16 5.08 -17.57
CA PHE A 782 10.60 5.15 -17.82
C PHE A 782 10.94 6.01 -19.04
N PRO A 783 12.08 6.73 -19.05
CA PRO A 783 12.59 7.35 -20.27
C PRO A 783 13.17 6.32 -21.22
N THR A 784 12.90 6.47 -22.52
CA THR A 784 13.57 5.72 -23.58
C THR A 784 14.86 6.41 -24.02
N VAL A 785 15.78 5.68 -24.66
CA VAL A 785 17.01 6.25 -25.25
C VAL A 785 16.74 7.28 -26.35
N MET A 786 15.55 7.26 -26.95
CA MET A 786 15.07 8.29 -27.89
C MET A 786 14.63 9.59 -27.20
N GLY A 787 14.51 9.61 -25.87
CA GLY A 787 13.96 10.76 -25.14
C GLY A 787 12.44 10.81 -25.05
N LEU A 788 11.74 9.75 -25.48
CA LEU A 788 10.29 9.60 -25.29
C LEU A 788 9.97 8.81 -24.01
N PRO A 789 8.87 9.10 -23.30
CA PRO A 789 8.47 8.29 -22.15
C PRO A 789 7.85 6.97 -22.59
N GLY A 790 8.35 5.87 -22.05
CA GLY A 790 7.70 4.56 -22.04
C GLY A 790 6.85 4.41 -20.78
N VAL A 791 5.65 3.87 -20.93
CA VAL A 791 4.69 3.69 -19.82
C VAL A 791 4.04 2.34 -19.96
N TYR A 792 4.18 1.52 -18.93
CA TYR A 792 3.43 0.29 -18.77
C TYR A 792 2.41 0.48 -17.66
N MET A 793 1.17 0.06 -17.92
CA MET A 793 0.11 0.06 -16.91
C MET A 793 -0.58 -1.30 -16.92
N GLN A 794 -0.79 -1.85 -15.74
CA GLN A 794 -1.58 -3.04 -15.52
C GLN A 794 -2.71 -2.70 -14.56
N HIS A 795 -3.91 -3.14 -14.93
CA HIS A 795 -5.11 -3.00 -14.14
C HIS A 795 -5.76 -4.38 -14.02
N SER A 796 -6.17 -4.73 -12.80
CA SER A 796 -6.92 -5.95 -12.53
C SER A 796 -8.34 -5.59 -12.06
N PRO A 797 -9.21 -5.11 -12.97
CA PRO A 797 -10.61 -4.83 -12.64
C PRO A 797 -11.39 -6.14 -12.50
N SER A 798 -12.42 -6.13 -11.66
CA SER A 798 -13.45 -7.15 -11.71
C SER A 798 -14.81 -6.56 -11.40
N LEU A 799 -15.82 -7.31 -11.82
CA LEU A 799 -17.22 -7.03 -11.62
C LEU A 799 -17.78 -8.20 -10.82
N LEU A 800 -18.41 -7.89 -9.68
CA LEU A 800 -19.29 -8.82 -9.00
C LEU A 800 -20.72 -8.37 -9.25
N ARG A 801 -21.54 -9.25 -9.82
CA ARG A 801 -22.98 -9.02 -9.96
C ARG A 801 -23.74 -10.18 -9.34
N ALA A 802 -24.64 -9.86 -8.41
CA ALA A 802 -25.53 -10.84 -7.80
C ALA A 802 -26.96 -10.30 -7.86
N ASN A 803 -27.78 -10.94 -8.68
CA ASN A 803 -29.20 -10.65 -8.78
C ASN A 803 -29.98 -11.84 -8.24
N GLY A 804 -31.13 -11.59 -7.63
CA GLY A 804 -31.93 -12.68 -7.12
C GLY A 804 -33.16 -12.24 -6.35
N ASN A 805 -33.87 -13.24 -5.83
CA ASN A 805 -34.96 -13.07 -4.89
C ASN A 805 -34.60 -13.82 -3.60
N LEU A 806 -34.68 -13.12 -2.48
CA LEU A 806 -34.49 -13.70 -1.15
C LEU A 806 -35.82 -13.72 -0.42
N GLN A 807 -36.29 -14.93 -0.09
CA GLN A 807 -37.44 -15.15 0.78
C GLN A 807 -36.99 -15.87 2.05
N VAL A 808 -37.36 -15.32 3.21
CA VAL A 808 -37.05 -15.90 4.52
C VAL A 808 -38.34 -16.10 5.30
N THR A 809 -38.64 -17.34 5.65
CA THR A 809 -39.78 -17.69 6.51
C THR A 809 -39.32 -18.52 7.70
N THR A 810 -40.04 -18.44 8.81
CA THR A 810 -39.72 -19.16 10.04
C THR A 810 -40.90 -19.98 10.53
N SER A 811 -40.65 -21.08 11.24
CA SER A 811 -41.69 -21.81 11.97
C SER A 811 -41.24 -22.08 13.40
N PRO A 812 -41.99 -21.62 14.43
CA PRO A 812 -43.14 -20.71 14.34
C PRO A 812 -42.76 -19.32 13.78
N ASP A 813 -43.75 -18.53 13.37
CA ASP A 813 -43.52 -17.21 12.77
C ASP A 813 -43.08 -16.19 13.82
N VAL A 814 -41.82 -15.75 13.72
CA VAL A 814 -41.21 -14.80 14.66
C VAL A 814 -41.74 -13.36 14.44
N THR A 815 -42.44 -13.11 13.33
CA THR A 815 -43.06 -11.80 13.05
C THR A 815 -44.37 -11.58 13.82
N GLU A 816 -45.05 -12.66 14.24
CA GLU A 816 -46.32 -12.60 14.95
C GLU A 816 -46.14 -12.57 16.47
N ASP A 817 -45.16 -13.31 17.00
CA ASP A 817 -44.87 -13.35 18.43
C ASP A 817 -43.43 -12.91 18.69
N LYS A 818 -43.27 -11.75 19.33
CA LYS A 818 -42.01 -10.97 19.46
C LYS A 818 -40.87 -11.70 20.15
N ALA A 819 -41.09 -12.93 20.58
CA ALA A 819 -40.37 -13.54 21.65
C ALA A 819 -40.15 -15.03 21.42
N VAL A 820 -40.21 -15.58 20.20
CA VAL A 820 -40.02 -17.03 20.00
C VAL A 820 -38.76 -17.30 19.18
N ILE A 821 -37.91 -18.22 19.65
CA ILE A 821 -36.79 -18.73 18.84
C ILE A 821 -37.40 -19.55 17.70
N PRO A 822 -37.09 -19.24 16.42
CA PRO A 822 -37.57 -20.06 15.31
C PRO A 822 -37.00 -21.47 15.41
N GLY A 823 -37.89 -22.49 15.43
CA GLY A 823 -37.48 -23.89 15.42
C GLY A 823 -36.92 -24.31 14.07
N THR A 824 -37.45 -23.73 12.98
CA THR A 824 -36.94 -23.89 11.62
C THR A 824 -36.90 -22.54 10.90
N ILE A 825 -35.84 -22.30 10.13
CA ILE A 825 -35.70 -21.14 9.24
C ILE A 825 -35.62 -21.68 7.81
N ASN A 826 -36.62 -21.34 7.00
CA ASN A 826 -36.66 -21.67 5.58
C ASN A 826 -36.15 -20.47 4.78
N VAL A 827 -34.98 -20.60 4.19
CA VAL A 827 -34.38 -19.60 3.31
C VAL A 827 -34.52 -20.09 1.87
N ASN A 828 -35.32 -19.40 1.07
CA ASN A 828 -35.40 -19.63 -0.37
C ASN A 828 -34.63 -18.51 -1.07
N LEU A 829 -33.47 -18.86 -1.61
CA LEU A 829 -32.59 -17.95 -2.34
C LEU A 829 -32.53 -18.42 -3.79
N LYS A 830 -33.07 -17.61 -4.70
CA LYS A 830 -32.82 -17.75 -6.14
C LYS A 830 -31.84 -16.67 -6.53
N THR A 831 -30.62 -17.04 -6.91
CA THR A 831 -29.59 -16.07 -7.27
C THR A 831 -28.87 -16.45 -8.55
N GLU A 832 -28.61 -15.44 -9.37
CA GLU A 832 -27.66 -15.46 -10.48
C GLU A 832 -26.46 -14.62 -10.04
N VAL A 833 -25.30 -15.27 -9.91
CA VAL A 833 -24.03 -14.63 -9.53
C VAL A 833 -23.07 -14.73 -10.69
N LEU A 834 -22.46 -13.59 -11.03
CA LEU A 834 -21.43 -13.47 -12.06
C LEU A 834 -20.21 -12.71 -11.52
#